data_AF-A0A5B0B0Y8-F1
#
_entry.id   AF-A0A5B0B0Y8-F1
#
_cell.length_a   1.000
_cell.length_b   1.000
_cell.length_c   1.000
_cell.angle_alpha   90.00
_cell.angle_beta   90.00
_cell.angle_gamma   90.00
#
_symmetry.space_group_name_H-M   'P 1'
#
loop_
_entity.id
_entity.type
_entity.pdbx_description
1 polymer ?
#
loop_
_entity_poly.entity_id
_entity_poly.type
_entity_poly.pdbx_seq_one_letter_code
_entity_poly.pdbx_strand_id
1 'polypeptide(L)'
;MLTIADLVAAPEPDQDPFRTLVHVEYQLRVLGLLCAAADQRPAKFSTPGSLEKWADYSRLQSEKLGCTKCREKALAVAAGINTLVVAEPEMPIRQVRNQVCHGGPVPQDVDLAALHQVVSQNAEWIVQIYEHGHVVELAPLFRVVDGRLAALHSFSGTAATYWPRRGDAIDVTEHDTVAALNKLELQRGDRLLNGFAQDIERDLKGFAERDSVCILVTPPEPIVVRWDRRSSDGPVPRVDRFEITADHARVWLSESGQKPYKAFLADACNWPLLKRRLLVELEEQLATEKQVSQDLFPHLQQHIPHVPTLVEIHDAYQGTRTGLTITQACAEVTGDVNAYRGSTNLITLTGEAGSGKTHSLLQFARESLTKPGDLEPVAIYISSSKSSATSLKQLINDRVAGTRILDRESVLALCRAGLAILVIDGFDEMLGFRTYDNPLSGLRPILDDLRNNGAVILSARSSYSEARLWSSLTEHPTKNSHHRLTTMKLQPWRRAQLLELVAHLSIEAAVTDDAPEVQQLLTTPFFCLAYAAWQQANQSTNFLRFVIDTYLQRELTKLEGQQGTPLFSQDELADVFCEVAEMSARKVTPEISEEELALAAEQALERDLSKERKRRLVALCGMSAEWSDEELSFSFTHLAIAEHFFARQVTRVPLQQALSLLSSVAVSPLCAQLIHSMWPEDRTETIESVVAEIQTRVTAADSSERCRPAMASLGELWARVAGPAEGARPACRIIVDRLELRGSGRVTLDQAEIRTLVVGPGVTLRLTSCQVDQLDLSETSGDALLHDSYKQVSQLLTQNELTSSPRRMRELLGVPEEPVDESAIEAFFKEKIANARASIVVNERDFPPDEDVRMRWTREYGIEKWRDYVKKMVKDGKLIREPVNAAGPSKWRLRTTESFDD
;
A
#
# COMPACT_ATOMS: atom_id res chain seq x y z
N MET A 1 -0.88 26.82 58.28
CA MET A 1 0.34 26.03 58.00
C MET A 1 0.20 25.53 56.58
N LEU A 2 1.23 25.68 55.75
CA LEU A 2 1.23 25.09 54.40
C LEU A 2 1.42 23.58 54.55
N THR A 3 0.51 22.82 53.99
CA THR A 3 0.43 21.37 54.22
C THR A 3 0.74 20.59 52.95
N ILE A 4 1.04 19.30 53.09
CA ILE A 4 1.11 18.37 51.95
C ILE A 4 -0.20 18.39 51.14
N ALA A 5 -1.35 18.64 51.78
CA ALA A 5 -2.63 18.79 51.09
C ALA A 5 -2.62 19.94 50.07
N ASP A 6 -1.99 21.07 50.40
CA ASP A 6 -1.84 22.19 49.46
C ASP A 6 -0.98 21.81 48.26
N LEU A 7 0.01 20.94 48.46
CA LEU A 7 0.98 20.51 47.47
C LEU A 7 0.37 19.53 46.45
N VAL A 8 -0.45 18.59 46.91
CA VAL A 8 -1.00 17.52 46.05
C VAL A 8 -2.43 17.75 45.60
N ALA A 9 -3.08 18.83 46.04
CA ALA A 9 -4.47 19.10 45.67
C ALA A 9 -4.67 19.12 44.14
N ALA A 10 -5.77 18.48 43.71
CA ALA A 10 -6.13 18.35 42.30
C ALA A 10 -6.26 19.73 41.61
N PRO A 11 -5.96 19.83 40.30
CA PRO A 11 -6.27 21.03 39.53
C PRO A 11 -7.79 21.24 39.44
N GLU A 12 -8.21 22.45 39.07
CA GLU A 12 -9.63 22.76 38.87
C GLU A 12 -10.20 21.90 37.71
N PRO A 13 -11.47 21.44 37.77
CA PRO A 13 -12.05 20.47 36.82
C PRO A 13 -12.09 20.93 35.36
N ASP A 14 -11.91 22.22 35.11
CA ASP A 14 -11.96 22.90 33.82
C ASP A 14 -10.58 23.14 33.20
N GLN A 15 -9.51 22.61 33.81
CA GLN A 15 -8.15 22.77 33.29
C GLN A 15 -7.82 21.82 32.14
N ASP A 16 -6.90 22.27 31.29
CA ASP A 16 -6.35 21.52 30.17
C ASP A 16 -5.91 20.08 30.59
N PRO A 17 -6.34 19.01 29.89
CA PRO A 17 -5.91 17.64 30.14
C PRO A 17 -4.40 17.49 30.34
N PHE A 18 -3.58 18.26 29.61
CA PHE A 18 -2.14 18.25 29.78
C PHE A 18 -1.71 18.60 31.21
N ARG A 19 -2.30 19.65 31.81
CA ARG A 19 -2.00 20.06 33.18
C ARG A 19 -2.37 18.98 34.19
N THR A 20 -3.50 18.30 33.95
CA THR A 20 -3.98 17.22 34.81
C THR A 20 -3.06 15.99 34.71
N LEU A 21 -2.55 15.65 33.51
CA LEU A 21 -1.54 14.60 33.31
C LEU A 21 -0.21 14.93 34.03
N VAL A 22 0.26 16.17 33.94
CA VAL A 22 1.46 16.63 34.66
C VAL A 22 1.27 16.56 36.18
N HIS A 23 0.05 16.81 36.68
CA HIS A 23 -0.27 16.68 38.10
C HIS A 23 -0.17 15.23 38.60
N VAL A 24 -0.52 14.22 37.79
CA VAL A 24 -0.35 12.81 38.17
C VAL A 24 1.14 12.52 38.44
N GLU A 25 2.03 12.98 37.57
CA GLU A 25 3.47 12.82 37.75
C GLU A 25 3.97 13.55 39.01
N TYR A 26 3.51 14.79 39.20
CA TYR A 26 3.88 15.60 40.35
C TYR A 26 3.43 14.95 41.68
N GLN A 27 2.22 14.39 41.73
CA GLN A 27 1.72 13.66 42.91
C GLN A 27 2.52 12.39 43.19
N LEU A 28 2.89 11.63 42.16
CA LEU A 28 3.75 10.45 42.31
C LEU A 28 5.15 10.80 42.81
N ARG A 29 5.67 11.97 42.40
CA ARG A 29 6.90 12.52 42.94
C ARG A 29 6.78 12.86 44.42
N VAL A 30 5.72 13.57 44.80
CA VAL A 30 5.45 13.89 46.22
C VAL A 30 5.33 12.60 47.05
N LEU A 31 4.60 11.59 46.56
CA LEU A 31 4.49 10.30 47.22
C LEU A 31 5.86 9.62 47.37
N GLY A 32 6.66 9.57 46.31
CA GLY A 32 7.99 8.97 46.34
C GLY A 32 8.92 9.67 47.35
N LEU A 33 8.86 11.01 47.42
CA LEU A 33 9.61 11.81 48.40
C LEU A 33 9.11 11.58 49.83
N LEU A 34 7.80 11.42 50.05
CA LEU A 34 7.24 11.09 51.37
C LEU A 34 7.67 9.68 51.83
N CYS A 35 7.60 8.69 50.95
CA CYS A 35 8.08 7.34 51.25
C CYS A 35 9.59 7.33 51.56
N ALA A 36 10.37 8.15 50.85
CA ALA A 36 11.79 8.33 51.13
C ALA A 36 12.04 9.02 52.49
N ALA A 37 11.26 10.05 52.83
CA ALA A 37 11.35 10.75 54.11
C ALA A 37 10.96 9.86 55.31
N ALA A 38 10.14 8.84 55.09
CA ALA A 38 9.79 7.85 56.10
C ALA A 38 10.94 6.87 56.40
N ASP A 39 11.88 6.67 55.47
CA ASP A 39 13.06 5.84 55.68
C ASP A 39 14.11 6.64 56.46
N GLN A 40 14.19 6.47 57.78
CA GLN A 40 15.16 7.15 58.65
C GLN A 40 16.65 6.79 58.37
N ARG A 41 16.92 6.01 57.30
CA ARG A 41 18.26 5.64 56.84
C ARG A 41 18.57 6.43 55.57
N PRO A 42 19.85 6.76 55.29
CA PRO A 42 20.22 7.33 54.00
C PRO A 42 19.90 6.33 52.89
N ALA A 43 18.72 6.48 52.28
CA ALA A 43 18.30 5.71 51.13
C ALA A 43 18.96 6.34 49.90
N LYS A 44 19.62 5.52 49.05
CA LYS A 44 20.08 5.96 47.72
C LYS A 44 18.87 6.40 46.91
N PHE A 45 18.59 7.68 46.95
CA PHE A 45 17.45 8.26 46.26
C PHE A 45 17.88 8.63 44.84
N SER A 46 17.32 7.96 43.85
CA SER A 46 17.46 8.36 42.45
C SER A 46 16.23 9.15 42.06
N THR A 47 16.36 10.38 41.53
CA THR A 47 15.24 11.09 40.90
C THR A 47 14.79 10.27 39.68
N PRO A 48 13.63 9.59 39.74
CA PRO A 48 13.14 8.81 38.63
C PRO A 48 12.70 9.76 37.51
N GLY A 49 13.32 9.68 36.33
CA GLY A 49 13.09 10.67 35.25
C GLY A 49 11.80 10.48 34.44
N SER A 50 10.98 9.47 34.73
CA SER A 50 9.69 9.25 34.04
C SER A 50 8.60 8.87 35.02
N LEU A 51 7.35 9.00 34.59
CA LEU A 51 6.15 8.64 35.36
C LEU A 51 6.20 7.18 35.85
N GLU A 52 6.61 6.25 34.99
CA GLU A 52 6.72 4.82 35.32
C GLU A 52 7.79 4.58 36.37
N LYS A 53 8.94 5.26 36.24
CA LYS A 53 10.01 5.13 37.22
C LYS A 53 9.61 5.72 38.57
N TRP A 54 8.81 6.79 38.60
CA TRP A 54 8.23 7.29 39.85
C TRP A 54 7.23 6.32 40.46
N ALA A 55 6.40 5.68 39.64
CA ALA A 55 5.48 4.64 40.12
C ALA A 55 6.24 3.42 40.67
N ASP A 56 7.26 2.92 39.96
CA ASP A 56 8.11 1.82 40.41
C ASP A 56 8.86 2.18 41.70
N TYR A 57 9.40 3.40 41.76
CA TYR A 57 10.07 3.92 42.95
C TYR A 57 9.11 3.99 44.15
N SER A 58 7.93 4.58 43.96
CA SER A 58 6.90 4.65 45.00
C SER A 58 6.44 3.27 45.45
N ARG A 59 6.31 2.29 44.54
CA ARG A 59 6.02 0.89 44.90
C ARG A 59 7.12 0.30 45.78
N LEU A 60 8.38 0.44 45.38
CA LEU A 60 9.52 -0.08 46.13
C LEU A 60 9.66 0.59 47.51
N GLN A 61 9.50 1.91 47.58
CA GLN A 61 9.68 2.66 48.84
C GLN A 61 8.45 2.60 49.75
N SER A 62 7.28 2.21 49.25
CA SER A 62 6.07 2.05 50.09
C SER A 62 6.26 1.06 51.24
N GLU A 63 7.20 0.12 51.12
CA GLU A 63 7.57 -0.82 52.18
C GLU A 63 8.09 -0.13 53.44
N LYS A 64 8.61 1.09 53.30
CA LYS A 64 9.17 1.90 54.38
C LYS A 64 8.11 2.60 55.24
N LEU A 65 6.87 2.67 54.77
CA LEU A 65 5.79 3.32 55.51
C LEU A 65 5.41 2.57 56.79
N GLY A 66 5.89 1.34 57.06
CA GLY A 66 5.68 0.63 58.33
C GLY A 66 4.22 0.29 58.70
N CYS A 67 3.23 0.78 57.93
CA CYS A 67 1.80 0.57 58.08
C CYS A 67 1.23 -0.03 56.80
N THR A 68 0.54 -1.16 56.94
CA THR A 68 -0.06 -1.89 55.81
C THR A 68 -1.07 -1.02 55.04
N LYS A 69 -1.91 -0.24 55.73
CA LYS A 69 -2.90 0.65 55.09
C LYS A 69 -2.25 1.75 54.26
N CYS A 70 -1.16 2.34 54.76
CA CYS A 70 -0.43 3.38 54.04
C CYS A 70 0.35 2.81 52.85
N ARG A 71 0.88 1.58 53.00
CA ARG A 71 1.51 0.83 51.90
C ARG A 71 0.50 0.54 50.79
N GLU A 72 -0.68 0.02 51.12
CA GLU A 72 -1.74 -0.26 50.15
C GLU A 72 -2.17 1.00 49.38
N LYS A 73 -2.36 2.12 50.08
CA LYS A 73 -2.66 3.41 49.46
C LYS A 73 -1.54 3.87 48.51
N ALA A 74 -0.28 3.76 48.94
CA ALA A 74 0.86 4.13 48.09
C ALA A 74 0.95 3.26 46.83
N LEU A 75 0.69 1.95 46.94
CA LEU A 75 0.61 1.03 45.81
C LEU A 75 -0.54 1.40 44.86
N ALA A 76 -1.70 1.79 45.41
CA ALA A 76 -2.85 2.20 44.63
C ALA A 76 -2.61 3.50 43.85
N VAL A 77 -1.97 4.51 44.47
CA VAL A 77 -1.51 5.73 43.77
C VAL A 77 -0.58 5.37 42.61
N ALA A 78 0.41 4.50 42.86
CA ALA A 78 1.37 4.06 41.84
C ALA A 78 0.72 3.23 40.71
N ALA A 79 -0.33 2.48 41.00
CA ALA A 79 -1.08 1.72 40.01
C ALA A 79 -1.99 2.60 39.14
N GLY A 80 -2.38 3.78 39.63
CA GLY A 80 -3.26 4.73 38.93
C GLY A 80 -2.76 5.18 37.56
N ILE A 81 -1.45 5.07 37.28
CA ILE A 81 -0.91 5.37 35.94
C ILE A 81 -1.40 4.40 34.84
N ASN A 82 -1.97 3.26 35.23
CA ASN A 82 -2.52 2.26 34.32
C ASN A 82 -4.03 2.43 34.09
N THR A 83 -4.69 3.42 34.71
CA THR A 83 -6.09 3.72 34.46
C THR A 83 -6.28 4.13 33.00
N LEU A 84 -7.19 3.45 32.30
CA LEU A 84 -7.58 3.78 30.93
C LEU A 84 -8.27 5.14 30.91
N VAL A 85 -7.81 6.03 30.03
CA VAL A 85 -8.38 7.37 29.84
C VAL A 85 -8.66 7.67 28.37
N VAL A 86 -8.38 6.74 27.45
CA VAL A 86 -8.83 6.77 26.05
C VAL A 86 -9.32 5.37 25.73
N ALA A 87 -10.49 5.26 25.10
CA ALA A 87 -11.10 3.98 24.78
C ALA A 87 -10.56 3.38 23.47
N GLU A 88 -10.33 4.20 22.43
CA GLU A 88 -9.92 3.73 21.11
C GLU A 88 -8.84 4.63 20.48
N PRO A 89 -7.59 4.16 20.34
CA PRO A 89 -7.06 2.93 20.95
C PRO A 89 -7.09 3.00 22.47
N GLU A 90 -7.16 1.85 23.15
CA GLU A 90 -7.11 1.80 24.61
C GLU A 90 -5.79 2.35 25.12
N MET A 91 -5.81 3.56 25.70
CA MET A 91 -4.60 4.20 26.24
C MET A 91 -4.75 4.50 27.75
N PRO A 92 -3.85 3.96 28.59
CA PRO A 92 -3.75 4.36 29.98
C PRO A 92 -3.06 5.73 30.15
N ILE A 93 -3.23 6.33 31.32
CA ILE A 93 -2.62 7.63 31.69
C ILE A 93 -1.13 7.69 31.33
N ARG A 94 -0.36 6.63 31.57
CA ARG A 94 1.07 6.58 31.21
C ARG A 94 1.34 6.76 29.71
N GLN A 95 0.53 6.14 28.85
CA GLN A 95 0.72 6.23 27.40
C GLN A 95 0.27 7.60 26.90
N VAL A 96 -0.86 8.11 27.40
CA VAL A 96 -1.34 9.46 27.05
C VAL A 96 -0.35 10.53 27.51
N ARG A 97 0.15 10.46 28.76
CA ARG A 97 1.17 11.38 29.27
C ARG A 97 2.44 11.32 28.42
N ASN A 98 2.93 10.13 28.08
CA ASN A 98 4.14 10.02 27.27
C ASN A 98 3.93 10.57 25.85
N GLN A 99 2.77 10.29 25.24
CA GLN A 99 2.42 10.90 23.96
C GLN A 99 2.44 12.43 24.04
N VAL A 100 1.73 13.02 25.00
CA VAL A 100 1.60 14.49 25.09
C VAL A 100 2.91 15.17 25.53
N CYS A 101 3.57 14.68 26.59
CA CYS A 101 4.82 15.27 27.10
C CYS A 101 6.02 15.09 26.16
N HIS A 102 5.94 14.19 25.18
CA HIS A 102 6.94 14.04 24.11
C HIS A 102 6.52 14.74 22.80
N GLY A 103 5.57 15.69 22.87
CA GLY A 103 5.18 16.54 21.75
C GLY A 103 4.23 15.87 20.75
N GLY A 104 3.63 14.73 21.10
CA GLY A 104 2.52 14.14 20.36
C GLY A 104 1.21 14.90 20.58
N PRO A 105 0.21 14.74 19.70
CA PRO A 105 -1.10 15.37 19.86
C PRO A 105 -1.81 14.86 21.11
N VAL A 106 -2.58 15.72 21.78
CA VAL A 106 -3.52 15.27 22.81
C VAL A 106 -4.59 14.40 22.12
N PRO A 107 -4.84 13.15 22.57
CA PRO A 107 -5.92 12.34 22.02
C PRO A 107 -7.25 13.10 22.13
N GLN A 108 -8.11 13.00 21.11
CA GLN A 108 -9.36 13.79 21.07
C GLN A 108 -10.38 13.34 22.13
N ASP A 109 -10.30 12.08 22.57
CA ASP A 109 -11.27 11.45 23.46
C ASP A 109 -10.67 11.08 24.82
N VAL A 110 -9.88 11.97 25.42
CA VAL A 110 -9.41 11.78 26.80
C VAL A 110 -10.59 11.90 27.78
N ASP A 111 -10.88 10.84 28.52
CA ASP A 111 -11.84 10.84 29.63
C ASP A 111 -11.28 11.69 30.79
N LEU A 112 -11.61 12.97 30.74
CA LEU A 112 -11.25 13.96 31.75
C LEU A 112 -11.83 13.62 33.13
N ALA A 113 -13.00 12.98 33.19
CA ALA A 113 -13.61 12.62 34.46
C ALA A 113 -12.81 11.50 35.15
N ALA A 114 -12.45 10.45 34.40
CA ALA A 114 -11.58 9.38 34.90
C ALA A 114 -10.20 9.93 35.32
N LEU A 115 -9.62 10.81 34.52
CA LEU A 115 -8.33 11.44 34.83
C LEU A 115 -8.40 12.31 36.11
N HIS A 116 -9.43 13.15 36.25
CA HIS A 116 -9.64 13.96 37.45
C HIS A 116 -9.93 13.10 38.69
N GLN A 117 -10.66 12.00 38.53
CA GLN A 117 -10.91 11.05 39.62
C GLN A 117 -9.59 10.47 40.13
N VAL A 118 -8.69 10.04 39.24
CA VAL A 118 -7.36 9.53 39.62
C VAL A 118 -6.57 10.59 40.38
N VAL A 119 -6.48 11.82 39.87
CA VAL A 119 -5.74 12.91 40.53
C VAL A 119 -6.33 13.27 41.89
N SER A 120 -7.65 13.31 42.01
CA SER A 120 -8.33 13.62 43.28
C SER A 120 -8.13 12.50 44.32
N GLN A 121 -8.25 11.24 43.89
CA GLN A 121 -8.04 10.08 44.75
C GLN A 121 -6.58 9.97 45.21
N ASN A 122 -5.63 10.26 44.32
CA ASN A 122 -4.22 10.32 44.64
C ASN A 122 -3.93 11.38 45.71
N ALA A 123 -4.49 12.58 45.56
CA ALA A 123 -4.34 13.67 46.53
C ALA A 123 -4.82 13.24 47.93
N GLU A 124 -6.02 12.66 47.99
CA GLU A 124 -6.61 12.18 49.25
C GLU A 124 -5.73 11.11 49.92
N TRP A 125 -5.28 10.12 49.15
CA TRP A 125 -4.43 9.04 49.67
C TRP A 125 -3.07 9.54 50.15
N ILE A 126 -2.44 10.45 49.41
CA ILE A 126 -1.14 11.03 49.80
C ILE A 126 -1.28 11.83 51.11
N VAL A 127 -2.34 12.63 51.26
CA VAL A 127 -2.62 13.36 52.50
C VAL A 127 -2.82 12.40 53.67
N GLN A 128 -3.63 11.35 53.49
CA GLN A 128 -3.86 10.35 54.54
C GLN A 128 -2.58 9.60 54.93
N ILE A 129 -1.66 9.33 53.98
CA ILE A 129 -0.34 8.72 54.28
C ILE A 129 0.49 9.68 55.15
N TYR A 130 0.51 10.97 54.81
CA TYR A 130 1.24 11.97 55.57
C TYR A 130 0.66 12.18 56.99
N GLU A 131 -0.65 12.33 57.11
CA GLU A 131 -1.36 12.52 58.39
C GLU A 131 -1.24 11.32 59.33
N HIS A 132 -0.98 10.12 58.79
CA HIS A 132 -0.72 8.93 59.59
C HIS A 132 0.64 8.99 60.34
N GLY A 133 1.47 9.99 60.08
CA GLY A 133 2.63 10.32 60.93
C GLY A 133 3.90 9.50 60.65
N HIS A 134 4.05 8.96 59.44
CA HIS A 134 5.25 8.22 59.04
C HIS A 134 6.48 9.10 58.82
N VAL A 135 6.27 10.38 58.51
CA VAL A 135 7.33 11.34 58.20
C VAL A 135 7.47 12.30 59.37
N VAL A 136 8.59 12.21 60.09
CA VAL A 136 8.88 13.04 61.26
C VAL A 136 9.37 14.43 60.84
N GLU A 137 10.14 14.50 59.76
CA GLU A 137 10.70 15.72 59.22
C GLU A 137 10.54 15.75 57.70
N LEU A 138 9.99 16.85 57.18
CA LEU A 138 9.77 17.05 55.75
C LEU A 138 11.03 17.58 55.04
N ALA A 139 11.89 18.32 55.77
CA ALA A 139 13.16 18.77 55.25
C ALA A 139 14.17 17.62 55.19
N PRO A 140 15.11 17.62 54.23
CA PRO A 140 15.27 18.61 53.16
C PRO A 140 14.44 18.31 51.89
N LEU A 141 13.66 17.22 51.84
CA LEU A 141 12.94 16.80 50.62
C LEU A 141 11.76 17.70 50.26
N PHE A 142 11.20 18.40 51.24
CA PHE A 142 10.19 19.43 51.06
C PHE A 142 10.60 20.68 51.82
N ARG A 143 10.31 21.84 51.24
CA ARG A 143 10.72 23.12 51.82
C ARG A 143 9.69 24.20 51.55
N VAL A 144 9.55 25.14 52.48
CA VAL A 144 8.80 26.38 52.24
C VAL A 144 9.70 27.36 51.51
N VAL A 145 9.32 27.74 50.29
CA VAL A 145 10.00 28.73 49.45
C VAL A 145 8.96 29.78 49.05
N ASP A 146 9.27 31.06 49.29
CA ASP A 146 8.36 32.19 49.06
C ASP A 146 6.96 32.01 49.68
N GLY A 147 6.92 31.44 50.89
CA GLY A 147 5.66 31.20 51.60
C GLY A 147 4.78 30.11 50.97
N ARG A 148 5.35 29.20 50.16
CA ARG A 148 4.67 28.02 49.61
C ARG A 148 5.48 26.76 49.87
N LEU A 149 4.81 25.65 50.19
CA LEU A 149 5.48 24.36 50.26
C LEU A 149 5.86 23.91 48.85
N ALA A 150 7.07 23.41 48.68
CA ALA A 150 7.63 22.94 47.42
C ALA A 150 8.34 21.59 47.62
N ALA A 151 8.21 20.70 46.63
CA ALA A 151 8.85 19.40 46.62
C ALA A 151 10.20 19.47 45.89
N LEU A 152 11.19 18.72 46.38
CA LEU A 152 12.48 18.57 45.70
C LEU A 152 12.26 17.98 44.30
N HIS A 153 12.65 18.73 43.27
CA HIS A 153 12.58 18.30 41.88
C HIS A 153 13.91 17.69 41.43
N SER A 154 15.01 18.43 41.68
CA SER A 154 16.34 18.07 41.21
C SER A 154 17.41 18.44 42.24
N PHE A 155 18.55 17.73 42.22
CA PHE A 155 19.70 18.05 43.07
C PHE A 155 21.00 17.80 42.29
N SER A 156 21.84 18.84 42.20
CA SER A 156 23.12 18.79 41.47
C SER A 156 24.32 18.48 42.38
N GLY A 157 24.13 18.51 43.70
CA GLY A 157 25.22 18.43 44.70
C GLY A 157 25.63 19.81 45.24
N THR A 158 25.41 20.88 44.48
CA THR A 158 25.70 22.28 44.86
C THR A 158 24.44 23.15 44.93
N ALA A 159 23.36 22.74 44.28
CA ALA A 159 22.07 23.42 44.29
C ALA A 159 20.93 22.38 44.29
N ALA A 160 19.78 22.77 44.83
CA ALA A 160 18.57 21.97 44.89
C ALA A 160 17.40 22.76 44.27
N THR A 161 16.76 22.21 43.25
CA THR A 161 15.59 22.81 42.63
C THR A 161 14.34 22.29 43.32
N TYR A 162 13.49 23.19 43.81
CA TYR A 162 12.20 22.87 44.40
C TYR A 162 11.06 23.35 43.52
N TRP A 163 10.02 22.53 43.36
CA TRP A 163 8.82 22.90 42.61
C TRP A 163 7.66 23.10 43.58
N PRO A 164 7.04 24.29 43.62
CA PRO A 164 5.74 24.45 44.25
C PRO A 164 4.65 23.81 43.38
N ARG A 165 3.45 23.58 43.94
CA ARG A 165 2.29 23.13 43.14
C ARG A 165 1.93 24.13 42.02
N ARG A 166 2.06 25.42 42.31
CA ARG A 166 1.77 26.53 41.37
C ARG A 166 2.93 27.51 41.38
N GLY A 167 3.47 27.82 40.21
CA GLY A 167 4.58 28.75 40.01
C GLY A 167 5.83 28.08 39.46
N ASP A 168 6.88 28.88 39.29
CA ASP A 168 8.14 28.43 38.70
C ASP A 168 8.96 27.57 39.67
N ALA A 169 9.89 26.81 39.09
CA ALA A 169 10.94 26.12 39.81
C ALA A 169 11.81 27.13 40.56
N ILE A 170 12.21 26.80 41.79
CA ILE A 170 13.06 27.68 42.60
C ILE A 170 14.33 26.94 42.98
N ASP A 171 15.47 27.48 42.55
CA ASP A 171 16.79 26.96 42.91
C ASP A 171 17.22 27.47 44.28
N VAL A 172 17.57 26.54 45.15
CA VAL A 172 18.03 26.80 46.51
C VAL A 172 19.50 26.37 46.62
N THR A 173 20.36 27.34 46.92
CA THR A 173 21.81 27.15 47.11
C THR A 173 22.23 27.27 48.57
N GLU A 174 21.27 27.34 49.49
CA GLU A 174 21.55 27.47 50.92
C GLU A 174 22.34 26.28 51.45
N HIS A 175 23.43 26.59 52.16
CA HIS A 175 24.41 25.59 52.60
C HIS A 175 23.79 24.47 53.42
N ASP A 176 22.89 24.78 54.35
CA ASP A 176 22.27 23.78 55.23
C ASP A 176 21.39 22.79 54.47
N THR A 177 20.67 23.25 53.45
CA THR A 177 19.84 22.41 52.59
C THR A 177 20.69 21.52 51.69
N VAL A 178 21.70 22.10 51.05
CA VAL A 178 22.63 21.36 50.20
C VAL A 178 23.42 20.33 51.03
N ALA A 179 23.85 20.67 52.24
CA ALA A 179 24.52 19.75 53.15
C ALA A 179 23.60 18.61 53.62
N ALA A 180 22.33 18.91 53.93
CA ALA A 180 21.34 17.89 54.30
C ALA A 180 21.04 16.94 53.13
N LEU A 181 20.89 17.46 51.91
CA LEU A 181 20.66 16.66 50.70
C LEU A 181 21.89 15.81 50.31
N ASN A 182 23.11 16.33 50.49
CA ASN A 182 24.35 15.57 50.26
C ASN A 182 24.48 14.38 51.22
N LYS A 183 23.98 14.49 52.45
CA LYS A 183 23.93 13.36 53.41
C LYS A 183 22.97 12.24 52.99
N LEU A 184 22.01 12.53 52.11
CA LEU A 184 21.05 11.55 51.59
C LEU A 184 21.59 10.77 50.37
N GLU A 185 22.84 11.01 49.94
CA GLU A 185 23.48 10.35 48.79
C GLU A 185 22.60 10.32 47.53
N LEU A 186 21.87 11.42 47.27
CA LEU A 186 21.00 11.56 46.11
C LEU A 186 21.79 11.35 44.81
N GLN A 187 21.30 10.49 43.90
CA GLN A 187 21.88 10.39 42.56
C GLN A 187 21.68 11.74 41.85
N ARG A 188 22.79 12.41 41.54
CA ARG A 188 22.83 13.70 40.83
C ARG A 188 21.96 13.63 39.57
N GLY A 189 21.09 14.61 39.39
CA GLY A 189 19.98 14.61 38.42
C GLY A 189 20.34 14.62 36.92
N ASP A 190 21.58 14.40 36.49
CA ASP A 190 22.01 14.66 35.11
C ASP A 190 21.79 13.51 34.12
N ARG A 191 20.82 12.60 34.30
CA ARG A 191 20.62 11.53 33.30
C ARG A 191 20.21 12.07 31.93
N LEU A 192 19.40 13.13 31.89
CA LEU A 192 19.01 13.78 30.62
C LEU A 192 20.17 14.58 30.03
N LEU A 193 20.89 15.35 30.85
CA LEU A 193 22.06 16.13 30.41
C LEU A 193 23.19 15.22 29.92
N ASN A 194 23.49 14.15 30.65
CA ASN A 194 24.47 13.12 30.25
C ASN A 194 24.00 12.35 29.01
N GLY A 195 22.70 12.06 28.89
CA GLY A 195 22.12 11.45 27.70
C GLY A 195 22.28 12.34 26.46
N PHE A 196 22.00 13.64 26.60
CA PHE A 196 22.20 14.60 25.52
C PHE A 196 23.69 14.79 25.19
N ALA A 197 24.56 14.86 26.19
CA ALA A 197 26.02 14.90 25.98
C ALA A 197 26.51 13.68 25.18
N GLN A 198 26.05 12.47 25.51
CA GLN A 198 26.38 11.25 24.76
C GLN A 198 25.82 11.25 23.32
N ASP A 199 24.65 11.85 23.11
CA ASP A 199 24.09 12.03 21.78
C ASP A 199 24.91 13.02 20.95
N ILE A 200 25.31 14.16 21.53
CA ILE A 200 26.19 15.15 20.88
C ILE A 200 27.53 14.52 20.52
N GLU A 201 28.15 13.78 21.46
CA GLU A 201 29.41 13.09 21.20
C GLU A 201 29.30 12.18 19.97
N ARG A 202 28.23 11.39 19.91
CA ARG A 202 28.00 10.42 18.84
C ARG A 202 27.71 11.09 17.52
N ASP A 203 26.84 12.10 17.52
CA ASP A 203 26.48 12.84 16.32
C ASP A 203 27.72 13.54 15.73
N LEU A 204 28.61 14.04 16.59
CA LEU A 204 29.83 14.72 16.17
C LEU A 204 30.93 13.81 15.64
N LYS A 205 30.94 12.50 15.94
CA LYS A 205 31.98 11.57 15.44
C LYS A 205 32.13 11.58 13.92
N GLY A 206 31.01 11.73 13.20
CA GLY A 206 31.03 11.82 11.72
C GLY A 206 31.52 13.17 11.18
N PHE A 207 31.45 14.24 11.97
CA PHE A 207 31.84 15.59 11.55
C PHE A 207 33.20 16.05 12.09
N ALA A 208 33.73 15.38 13.11
CA ALA A 208 34.93 15.77 13.83
C ALA A 208 36.18 14.99 13.37
N GLU A 209 37.35 15.61 13.43
CA GLU A 209 38.64 14.90 13.28
C GLU A 209 38.74 13.79 14.32
N ARG A 210 39.42 12.68 13.99
CA ARG A 210 39.45 11.50 14.87
C ARG A 210 39.90 11.88 16.28
N ASP A 211 39.11 11.44 17.26
CA ASP A 211 39.33 11.63 18.70
C ASP A 211 39.44 13.11 19.16
N SER A 212 38.97 14.07 18.35
CA SER A 212 39.03 15.51 18.69
C SER A 212 37.87 15.99 19.57
N VAL A 213 36.80 15.21 19.72
CA VAL A 213 35.60 15.62 20.48
C VAL A 213 35.85 15.51 21.98
N CYS A 214 35.88 16.65 22.66
CA CYS A 214 36.01 16.78 24.10
C CYS A 214 34.74 17.44 24.67
N ILE A 215 33.98 16.68 25.46
CA ILE A 215 32.76 17.16 26.11
C ILE A 215 33.06 17.49 27.57
N LEU A 216 32.74 18.72 27.95
CA LEU A 216 32.80 19.20 29.32
C LEU A 216 31.37 19.41 29.82
N VAL A 217 30.96 18.54 30.74
CA VAL A 217 29.66 18.64 31.44
C VAL A 217 29.94 19.15 32.85
N THR A 218 29.58 20.39 33.13
CA THR A 218 29.73 21.00 34.47
C THR A 218 28.37 21.48 34.95
N PRO A 219 27.49 20.63 35.47
CA PRO A 219 26.18 21.06 35.96
C PRO A 219 26.34 22.15 37.03
N PRO A 220 25.56 23.25 37.03
CA PRO A 220 24.38 23.57 36.22
C PRO A 220 24.68 24.28 34.86
N GLU A 221 25.94 24.34 34.43
CA GLU A 221 26.38 25.01 33.21
C GLU A 221 25.97 24.24 31.94
N PRO A 222 25.84 24.93 30.79
CA PRO A 222 25.59 24.29 29.50
C PRO A 222 26.66 23.24 29.17
N ILE A 223 26.28 22.21 28.41
CA ILE A 223 27.20 21.23 27.84
C ILE A 223 28.14 22.00 26.90
N VAL A 224 29.43 22.04 27.21
CA VAL A 224 30.44 22.67 26.36
C VAL A 224 31.18 21.59 25.59
N VAL A 225 31.21 21.70 24.27
CA VAL A 225 31.91 20.76 23.40
C VAL A 225 33.01 21.47 22.65
N ARG A 226 34.24 20.99 22.82
CA ARG A 226 35.41 21.41 22.06
C ARG A 226 35.75 20.32 21.07
N TRP A 227 35.89 20.66 19.80
CA TRP A 227 36.11 19.66 18.75
C TRP A 227 36.72 20.30 17.51
N ASP A 228 37.37 19.48 16.68
CA ASP A 228 37.95 19.92 15.42
C ASP A 228 37.03 19.51 14.27
N ARG A 229 36.34 20.47 13.65
CA ARG A 229 35.43 20.18 12.53
C ARG A 229 36.22 19.81 11.27
N ARG A 230 35.87 18.68 10.65
CA ARG A 230 36.39 18.30 9.32
C ARG A 230 35.94 19.32 8.28
N SER A 231 36.89 19.81 7.50
CA SER A 231 36.61 20.66 6.34
C SER A 231 37.53 20.29 5.18
N SER A 232 37.20 20.73 3.96
CA SER A 232 38.06 20.51 2.80
C SER A 232 39.43 21.18 2.90
N ASP A 233 39.55 22.21 3.75
CA ASP A 233 40.77 23.00 3.91
C ASP A 233 41.56 22.61 5.17
N GLY A 234 41.16 21.51 5.83
CA GLY A 234 41.75 21.01 7.07
C GLY A 234 40.82 21.14 8.29
N PRO A 235 41.23 20.62 9.45
CA PRO A 235 40.44 20.69 10.68
C PRO A 235 40.28 22.14 11.17
N VAL A 236 39.06 22.52 11.56
CA VAL A 236 38.74 23.84 12.11
C VAL A 236 38.31 23.70 13.57
N PRO A 237 39.08 24.23 14.54
CA PRO A 237 38.74 24.13 15.94
C PRO A 237 37.45 24.91 16.25
N ARG A 238 36.55 24.28 16.99
CA ARG A 238 35.24 24.83 17.38
C ARG A 238 34.95 24.63 18.86
N VAL A 239 34.18 25.55 19.42
CA VAL A 239 33.61 25.44 20.75
C VAL A 239 32.13 25.74 20.65
N ASP A 240 31.30 24.75 20.95
CA ASP A 240 29.85 24.87 20.89
C ASP A 240 29.26 24.61 22.28
N ARG A 241 28.16 25.29 22.60
CA ARG A 241 27.48 25.19 23.89
C ARG A 241 26.05 24.74 23.70
N PHE A 242 25.59 23.83 24.55
CA PHE A 242 24.25 23.26 24.46
C PHE A 242 23.55 23.26 25.80
N GLU A 243 22.23 23.41 25.77
CA GLU A 243 21.38 23.35 26.95
C GLU A 243 20.12 22.53 26.67
N ILE A 244 19.50 22.06 27.74
CA ILE A 244 18.17 21.46 27.71
C ILE A 244 17.24 22.47 28.38
N THR A 245 16.24 22.97 27.66
CA THR A 245 15.27 23.92 28.23
C THR A 245 14.35 23.23 29.24
N ALA A 246 13.55 24.01 29.97
CA ALA A 246 12.53 23.50 30.88
C ALA A 246 11.54 22.53 30.18
N ASP A 247 11.27 22.75 28.90
CA ASP A 247 10.42 21.90 28.05
C ASP A 247 11.17 20.70 27.44
N HIS A 248 12.37 20.41 27.93
CA HIS A 248 13.27 19.38 27.40
C HIS A 248 13.74 19.58 25.94
N ALA A 249 13.61 20.80 25.40
CA ALA A 249 14.11 21.10 24.06
C ALA A 249 15.64 21.14 24.07
N ARG A 250 16.25 20.46 23.09
CA ARG A 250 17.71 20.47 22.86
C ARG A 250 18.10 21.74 22.10
N VAL A 251 18.82 22.63 22.76
CA VAL A 251 19.17 23.96 22.23
C VAL A 251 20.67 24.11 22.06
N TRP A 252 21.07 24.70 20.93
CA TRP A 252 22.42 25.16 20.64
C TRP A 252 22.51 26.66 20.91
N LEU A 253 23.45 27.04 21.76
CA LEU A 253 23.76 28.43 22.10
C LEU A 253 24.78 28.98 21.09
N SER A 254 24.27 29.37 19.93
CA SER A 254 25.08 30.03 18.89
C SER A 254 25.42 31.47 19.27
N GLU A 255 26.41 32.09 18.59
CA GLU A 255 26.72 33.52 18.77
C GLU A 255 25.53 34.44 18.48
N SER A 256 24.63 34.00 17.58
CA SER A 256 23.39 34.71 17.22
C SER A 256 22.22 34.42 18.16
N GLY A 257 22.42 33.65 19.24
CA GLY A 257 21.39 33.27 20.20
C GLY A 257 21.02 31.78 20.17
N GLN A 258 19.95 31.45 20.90
CA GLN A 258 19.42 30.10 21.01
C GLN A 258 18.85 29.61 19.68
N LYS A 259 19.31 28.44 19.22
CA LYS A 259 18.84 27.75 18.02
C LYS A 259 18.52 26.29 18.34
N PRO A 260 17.63 25.62 17.58
CA PRO A 260 17.39 24.19 17.78
C PRO A 260 18.64 23.38 17.47
N TYR A 261 18.82 22.23 18.13
CA TYR A 261 19.97 21.34 17.90
C TYR A 261 20.18 20.94 16.43
N LYS A 262 19.11 20.78 15.65
CA LYS A 262 19.24 20.53 14.20
C LYS A 262 19.95 21.67 13.44
N ALA A 263 19.80 22.93 13.87
CA ALA A 263 20.52 24.03 13.26
C ALA A 263 22.04 23.95 13.50
N PHE A 264 22.46 23.37 14.63
CA PHE A 264 23.87 23.09 14.88
C PHE A 264 24.42 22.07 13.88
N LEU A 265 23.72 20.96 13.65
CA LEU A 265 24.18 19.93 12.72
C LEU A 265 24.20 20.44 11.27
N ALA A 266 23.23 21.26 10.88
CA ALA A 266 23.23 21.95 9.58
C ALA A 266 24.45 22.87 9.42
N ASP A 267 24.80 23.63 10.45
CA ASP A 267 25.99 24.48 10.47
C ASP A 267 27.31 23.67 10.47
N ALA A 268 27.35 22.58 11.24
CA ALA A 268 28.48 21.67 11.35
C ALA A 268 28.86 21.05 9.99
N CYS A 269 27.89 20.77 9.11
CA CYS A 269 28.15 20.19 7.79
C CYS A 269 28.18 21.21 6.64
N ASN A 270 28.09 22.52 6.93
CA ASN A 270 27.95 23.57 5.91
C ASN A 270 26.79 23.25 4.94
N TRP A 271 25.58 23.25 5.49
CA TRP A 271 24.35 22.79 4.82
C TRP A 271 24.18 23.25 3.35
N PRO A 272 24.40 24.54 3.00
CA PRO A 272 24.25 24.97 1.61
C PRO A 272 25.26 24.31 0.66
N LEU A 273 26.52 24.15 1.10
CA LEU A 273 27.55 23.45 0.33
C LEU A 273 27.23 21.96 0.18
N LEU A 274 26.76 21.34 1.27
CA LEU A 274 26.37 19.93 1.27
C LEU A 274 25.22 19.67 0.29
N LYS A 275 24.14 20.46 0.35
CA LYS A 275 23.02 20.39 -0.60
C LYS A 275 23.49 20.47 -2.05
N ARG A 276 24.39 21.41 -2.35
CA ARG A 276 24.95 21.56 -3.70
C ARG A 276 25.75 20.32 -4.14
N ARG A 277 26.58 19.75 -3.27
CA ARG A 277 27.37 18.54 -3.61
C ARG A 277 26.48 17.31 -3.80
N LEU A 278 25.50 17.10 -2.93
CA LEU A 278 24.52 16.03 -3.08
C LEU A 278 23.70 16.19 -4.36
N LEU A 279 23.36 17.42 -4.75
CA LEU A 279 22.64 17.67 -6.00
C LEU A 279 23.48 17.30 -7.23
N VAL A 280 24.77 17.66 -7.26
CA VAL A 280 25.69 17.27 -8.35
C VAL A 280 25.75 15.74 -8.48
N GLU A 281 25.97 15.05 -7.36
CA GLU A 281 25.98 13.59 -7.28
C GLU A 281 24.66 12.95 -7.75
N LEU A 282 23.52 13.60 -7.47
CA LEU A 282 22.20 13.12 -7.88
C LEU A 282 21.95 13.32 -9.38
N GLU A 283 22.41 14.44 -9.95
CA GLU A 283 22.29 14.72 -11.38
C GLU A 283 23.07 13.70 -12.23
N GLU A 284 24.21 13.19 -11.74
CA GLU A 284 24.94 12.08 -12.40
C GLU A 284 24.11 10.78 -12.44
N GLN A 285 23.35 10.49 -11.38
CA GLN A 285 22.46 9.33 -11.35
C GLN A 285 21.25 9.52 -12.27
N LEU A 286 20.65 10.71 -12.27
CA LEU A 286 19.58 11.08 -13.21
C LEU A 286 20.05 10.95 -14.67
N ALA A 287 21.30 11.33 -14.96
CA ALA A 287 21.89 11.16 -16.29
C ALA A 287 22.07 9.69 -16.65
N THR A 288 22.49 8.85 -15.70
CA THR A 288 22.62 7.40 -15.91
C THR A 288 21.27 6.74 -16.19
N GLU A 289 20.24 7.07 -15.40
CA GLU A 289 18.87 6.56 -15.61
C GLU A 289 18.31 7.03 -16.96
N LYS A 290 18.58 8.29 -17.33
CA LYS A 290 18.20 8.83 -18.64
C LYS A 290 18.90 8.08 -19.78
N GLN A 291 20.17 7.73 -19.64
CA GLN A 291 20.90 6.93 -20.64
C GLN A 291 20.27 5.55 -20.80
N VAL A 292 19.94 4.86 -19.70
CA VAL A 292 19.25 3.56 -19.75
C VAL A 292 17.90 3.68 -20.47
N SER A 293 17.13 4.73 -20.18
CA SER A 293 15.89 5.01 -20.90
C SER A 293 16.10 5.29 -22.39
N GLN A 294 17.19 5.97 -22.76
CA GLN A 294 17.53 6.25 -24.17
C GLN A 294 17.99 4.99 -24.90
N ASP A 295 18.70 4.10 -24.23
CA ASP A 295 19.15 2.82 -24.79
C ASP A 295 17.95 1.89 -25.04
N LEU A 296 16.95 1.91 -24.15
CA LEU A 296 15.70 1.15 -24.31
C LEU A 296 14.76 1.77 -25.36
N PHE A 297 14.76 3.09 -25.49
CA PHE A 297 13.87 3.82 -26.40
C PHE A 297 14.62 4.80 -27.32
N PRO A 298 15.47 4.31 -28.24
CA PRO A 298 16.35 5.16 -29.05
C PRO A 298 15.59 6.12 -29.98
N HIS A 299 14.34 5.79 -30.31
CA HIS A 299 13.48 6.60 -31.17
C HIS A 299 12.82 7.77 -30.45
N LEU A 300 12.74 7.75 -29.11
CA LEU A 300 12.24 8.87 -28.30
C LEU A 300 13.34 9.92 -28.12
N GLN A 301 13.57 10.72 -29.17
CA GLN A 301 14.61 11.77 -29.16
C GLN A 301 14.20 13.01 -28.34
N GLN A 302 12.92 13.15 -28.00
CA GLN A 302 12.40 14.30 -27.25
C GLN A 302 12.62 14.15 -25.73
N HIS A 303 12.68 15.29 -25.04
CA HIS A 303 12.75 15.30 -23.57
C HIS A 303 11.44 14.77 -22.99
N ILE A 304 11.50 13.61 -22.34
CA ILE A 304 10.36 13.03 -21.62
C ILE A 304 10.03 13.92 -20.41
N PRO A 305 8.85 14.55 -20.35
CA PRO A 305 8.47 15.38 -19.21
C PRO A 305 8.30 14.52 -17.96
N HIS A 306 8.57 15.11 -16.79
CA HIS A 306 8.23 14.46 -15.53
C HIS A 306 6.72 14.54 -15.29
N VAL A 307 6.05 13.38 -15.29
CA VAL A 307 4.65 13.25 -14.89
C VAL A 307 4.63 12.69 -13.47
N PRO A 308 4.14 13.44 -12.46
CA PRO A 308 4.17 13.01 -11.07
C PRO A 308 3.33 11.75 -10.86
N THR A 309 3.92 10.67 -10.37
CA THR A 309 3.17 9.47 -10.01
C THR A 309 2.47 9.65 -8.66
N LEU A 310 1.22 9.21 -8.60
CA LEU A 310 0.43 9.26 -7.38
C LEU A 310 0.68 8.03 -6.51
N VAL A 311 0.56 8.20 -5.22
CA VAL A 311 0.70 7.14 -4.22
C VAL A 311 -0.54 7.05 -3.35
N GLU A 312 -0.74 5.84 -2.84
CA GLU A 312 -1.64 5.52 -1.75
C GLU A 312 -0.80 5.21 -0.51
N ILE A 313 -1.12 5.84 0.61
CA ILE A 313 -0.46 5.62 1.89
C ILE A 313 -1.37 4.73 2.73
N HIS A 314 -0.82 3.63 3.25
CA HIS A 314 -1.42 2.85 4.32
C HIS A 314 -0.58 3.03 5.58
N ASP A 315 -1.18 3.64 6.59
CA ASP A 315 -0.56 3.82 7.89
C ASP A 315 -1.46 3.23 8.97
N ALA A 316 -0.89 2.38 9.84
CA ALA A 316 -1.63 1.69 10.88
C ALA A 316 -2.35 2.65 11.86
N TYR A 317 -1.90 3.90 11.98
CA TYR A 317 -2.44 4.89 12.90
C TYR A 317 -3.31 5.95 12.22
N GLN A 318 -3.02 6.27 10.96
CA GLN A 318 -3.71 7.36 10.23
C GLN A 318 -4.69 6.87 9.14
N GLY A 319 -4.74 5.56 8.90
CA GLY A 319 -5.60 4.94 7.90
C GLY A 319 -5.06 5.09 6.48
N THR A 320 -5.93 4.88 5.49
CA THR A 320 -5.58 4.97 4.07
C THR A 320 -5.78 6.39 3.53
N ARG A 321 -4.78 6.90 2.81
CA ARG A 321 -4.82 8.17 2.07
C ARG A 321 -4.46 7.94 0.61
N THR A 322 -5.11 8.64 -0.33
CA THR A 322 -4.89 8.45 -1.78
C THR A 322 -4.67 9.77 -2.51
N GLY A 323 -4.03 9.70 -3.67
CA GLY A 323 -3.91 10.84 -4.59
C GLY A 323 -2.83 11.86 -4.23
N LEU A 324 -1.85 11.46 -3.41
CA LEU A 324 -0.70 12.27 -3.04
C LEU A 324 0.47 11.98 -3.99
N THR A 325 1.37 12.93 -4.19
CA THR A 325 2.70 12.66 -4.76
C THR A 325 3.63 12.07 -3.69
N ILE A 326 4.74 11.44 -4.09
CA ILE A 326 5.75 10.96 -3.12
C ILE A 326 6.22 12.09 -2.21
N THR A 327 6.50 13.27 -2.76
CA THR A 327 6.94 14.43 -1.98
C THR A 327 5.92 14.87 -0.94
N GLN A 328 4.64 14.91 -1.30
CA GLN A 328 3.55 15.25 -0.38
C GLN A 328 3.37 14.17 0.71
N ALA A 329 3.36 12.91 0.30
CA ALA A 329 3.25 11.77 1.20
C ALA A 329 4.42 11.74 2.20
N CYS A 330 5.66 11.88 1.73
CA CYS A 330 6.81 11.96 2.61
C CYS A 330 6.74 13.18 3.53
N ALA A 331 6.29 14.34 3.06
CA ALA A 331 6.10 15.50 3.94
C ALA A 331 5.02 15.25 5.02
N GLU A 332 3.97 14.50 4.72
CA GLU A 332 2.93 14.10 5.69
C GLU A 332 3.48 13.12 6.73
N VAL A 333 4.14 12.04 6.29
CA VAL A 333 4.72 11.02 7.18
C VAL A 333 5.90 11.57 7.99
N THR A 334 6.70 12.47 7.39
CA THR A 334 7.91 13.02 8.02
C THR A 334 7.73 14.39 8.66
N GLY A 335 6.61 15.08 8.46
CA GLY A 335 6.28 16.31 9.19
C GLY A 335 6.30 16.09 10.71
N ASP A 336 6.02 14.84 11.11
CA ASP A 336 6.08 14.33 12.48
C ASP A 336 7.50 13.98 12.98
N VAL A 337 8.52 13.87 12.12
CA VAL A 337 9.92 13.51 12.48
C VAL A 337 10.60 14.61 13.31
N ASN A 338 10.08 15.84 13.28
CA ASN A 338 10.55 16.92 14.13
C ASN A 338 10.17 16.75 15.61
N ALA A 339 9.19 15.89 15.93
CA ALA A 339 8.92 15.46 17.30
C ALA A 339 9.77 14.22 17.59
N TYR A 340 10.61 14.26 18.64
CA TYR A 340 11.35 13.10 19.14
C TYR A 340 10.37 12.05 19.69
N ARG A 341 9.60 11.39 18.80
CA ARG A 341 8.52 10.45 19.13
C ARG A 341 9.02 9.09 19.62
N GLY A 342 10.34 8.90 19.67
CA GLY A 342 10.92 7.65 20.13
C GLY A 342 10.53 6.46 19.25
N SER A 343 10.26 6.69 17.95
CA SER A 343 10.16 5.66 16.91
C SER A 343 10.83 6.11 15.60
N THR A 344 11.51 5.18 14.92
CA THR A 344 12.04 5.42 13.57
C THR A 344 10.94 5.16 12.55
N ASN A 345 10.71 6.11 11.64
CA ASN A 345 9.74 5.96 10.56
C ASN A 345 10.37 5.14 9.43
N LEU A 346 9.81 3.97 9.17
CA LEU A 346 10.20 3.08 8.09
C LEU A 346 9.10 3.11 7.04
N ILE A 347 9.44 3.61 5.85
CA ILE A 347 8.48 3.82 4.77
C ILE A 347 8.80 2.82 3.66
N THR A 348 7.89 1.91 3.34
CA THR A 348 8.06 1.01 2.18
C THR A 348 7.39 1.64 0.97
N LEU A 349 8.10 1.70 -0.16
CA LEU A 349 7.56 2.14 -1.44
C LEU A 349 7.42 0.93 -2.36
N THR A 350 6.19 0.49 -2.58
CA THR A 350 5.85 -0.65 -3.43
C THR A 350 5.14 -0.18 -4.70
N GLY A 351 5.25 -0.98 -5.75
CA GLY A 351 4.60 -0.69 -7.01
C GLY A 351 5.07 -1.65 -8.08
N GLU A 352 4.27 -1.81 -9.12
CA GLU A 352 4.51 -2.75 -10.20
C GLU A 352 5.84 -2.51 -10.93
N ALA A 353 6.35 -3.52 -11.62
CA ALA A 353 7.54 -3.38 -12.44
C ALA A 353 7.28 -2.35 -13.57
N GLY A 354 8.03 -1.25 -13.57
CA GLY A 354 7.83 -0.17 -14.56
C GLY A 354 6.87 0.93 -14.15
N SER A 355 6.32 0.89 -12.93
CA SER A 355 5.53 1.97 -12.30
C SER A 355 6.28 3.29 -12.09
N GLY A 356 7.60 3.33 -12.34
CA GLY A 356 8.40 4.54 -12.20
C GLY A 356 8.93 4.83 -10.78
N LYS A 357 9.09 3.80 -9.94
CA LYS A 357 9.66 3.92 -8.56
C LYS A 357 10.98 4.71 -8.53
N THR A 358 11.99 4.21 -9.24
CA THR A 358 13.34 4.82 -9.32
C THR A 358 13.28 6.26 -9.78
N HIS A 359 12.58 6.52 -10.90
CA HIS A 359 12.41 7.87 -11.41
C HIS A 359 11.72 8.79 -10.39
N SER A 360 10.65 8.33 -9.73
CA SER A 360 9.90 9.14 -8.76
C SER A 360 10.72 9.44 -7.50
N LEU A 361 11.53 8.48 -7.03
CA LEU A 361 12.45 8.67 -5.90
C LEU A 361 13.59 9.63 -6.22
N LEU A 362 14.15 9.57 -7.44
CA LEU A 362 15.18 10.52 -7.90
C LEU A 362 14.62 11.94 -7.97
N GLN A 363 13.40 12.11 -8.50
CA GLN A 363 12.73 13.43 -8.53
C GLN A 363 12.42 13.94 -7.13
N PHE A 364 11.91 13.09 -6.24
CA PHE A 364 11.72 13.44 -4.82
C PHE A 364 13.02 13.93 -4.18
N ALA A 365 14.14 13.22 -4.39
CA ALA A 365 15.43 13.63 -3.88
C ALA A 365 15.88 14.99 -4.46
N ARG A 366 15.68 15.20 -5.76
CA ARG A 366 16.01 16.45 -6.44
C ARG A 366 15.19 17.63 -5.90
N GLU A 367 13.89 17.45 -5.75
CA GLU A 367 12.99 18.44 -5.15
C GLU A 367 13.41 18.78 -3.72
N SER A 368 13.77 17.78 -2.90
CA SER A 368 14.21 18.01 -1.52
C SER A 368 15.49 18.84 -1.43
N LEU A 369 16.42 18.67 -2.37
CA LEU A 369 17.70 19.38 -2.41
C LEU A 369 17.57 20.80 -2.96
N THR A 370 16.59 21.05 -3.82
CA THR A 370 16.35 22.36 -4.46
C THR A 370 15.39 23.26 -3.68
N LYS A 371 14.63 22.70 -2.73
CA LYS A 371 13.72 23.48 -1.86
C LYS A 371 14.46 24.55 -1.05
N PRO A 372 13.96 25.81 -1.05
CA PRO A 372 14.49 26.87 -0.20
C PRO A 372 14.15 26.57 1.26
N GLY A 373 15.16 26.55 2.13
CA GLY A 373 15.00 26.25 3.55
C GLY A 373 16.24 25.61 4.15
N ASP A 374 16.77 26.21 5.22
CA ASP A 374 18.03 25.78 5.83
C ASP A 374 17.87 24.58 6.77
N LEU A 375 16.64 24.21 7.15
CA LEU A 375 16.36 23.15 8.13
C LEU A 375 15.31 22.14 7.66
N GLU A 376 14.95 22.18 6.37
CA GLU A 376 14.07 21.19 5.74
C GLU A 376 14.85 19.91 5.43
N PRO A 377 14.22 18.72 5.61
CA PRO A 377 14.89 17.45 5.37
C PRO A 377 15.25 17.27 3.90
N VAL A 378 16.47 16.78 3.65
CA VAL A 378 16.93 16.38 2.31
C VAL A 378 16.90 14.87 2.16
N ALA A 379 16.53 14.38 0.97
CA ALA A 379 16.58 12.95 0.68
C ALA A 379 17.99 12.58 0.18
N ILE A 380 18.63 11.64 0.87
CA ILE A 380 19.90 11.05 0.45
C ILE A 380 19.57 9.76 -0.29
N TYR A 381 19.60 9.83 -1.63
CA TYR A 381 19.28 8.71 -2.49
C TYR A 381 20.47 7.75 -2.65
N ILE A 382 20.18 6.47 -2.42
CA ILE A 382 21.11 5.34 -2.54
C ILE A 382 20.43 4.30 -3.44
N SER A 383 21.05 4.03 -4.59
CA SER A 383 20.68 2.89 -5.43
C SER A 383 21.42 1.65 -4.94
N SER A 384 20.69 0.55 -4.76
CA SER A 384 21.29 -0.76 -4.50
C SER A 384 21.62 -1.52 -5.80
N SER A 385 21.13 -1.05 -6.95
CA SER A 385 21.28 -1.73 -8.22
C SER A 385 22.75 -1.90 -8.57
N LYS A 386 23.10 -3.08 -9.10
CA LYS A 386 24.47 -3.52 -9.43
C LYS A 386 25.44 -3.67 -8.24
N SER A 387 25.02 -3.37 -7.01
CA SER A 387 25.88 -3.41 -5.79
C SER A 387 25.85 -4.74 -5.05
N SER A 388 25.86 -5.78 -5.87
CA SER A 388 25.56 -7.19 -5.65
C SER A 388 26.15 -7.85 -4.37
N ALA A 389 27.29 -7.42 -3.87
CA ALA A 389 27.95 -8.03 -2.70
C ALA A 389 28.11 -7.06 -1.51
N THR A 390 27.72 -5.80 -1.66
CA THR A 390 28.15 -4.74 -0.75
C THR A 390 27.20 -4.61 0.44
N SER A 391 27.73 -4.34 1.64
CA SER A 391 26.87 -4.07 2.80
C SER A 391 26.21 -2.70 2.67
N LEU A 392 25.01 -2.52 3.23
CA LEU A 392 24.33 -1.22 3.21
C LEU A 392 25.18 -0.11 3.86
N LYS A 393 26.01 -0.45 4.85
CA LYS A 393 27.00 0.47 5.45
C LYS A 393 27.99 0.99 4.41
N GLN A 394 28.48 0.10 3.54
CA GLN A 394 29.42 0.45 2.49
C GLN A 394 28.74 1.27 1.40
N LEU A 395 27.50 0.91 1.01
CA LEU A 395 26.73 1.68 0.03
C LEU A 395 26.49 3.13 0.46
N ILE A 396 26.17 3.34 1.74
CA ILE A 396 26.03 4.70 2.29
C ILE A 396 27.37 5.44 2.17
N ASN A 397 28.47 4.82 2.61
CA ASN A 397 29.80 5.44 2.58
C ASN A 397 30.23 5.80 1.15
N ASP A 398 30.13 4.86 0.23
CA ASP A 398 30.51 5.05 -1.17
C ASP A 398 29.68 6.17 -1.80
N ARG A 399 28.38 6.22 -1.47
CA ARG A 399 27.48 7.25 -2.01
C ARG A 399 27.82 8.66 -1.54
N VAL A 400 28.20 8.80 -0.26
CA VAL A 400 28.47 10.14 0.30
C VAL A 400 29.94 10.54 0.24
N ALA A 401 30.84 9.64 -0.16
CA ALA A 401 32.28 9.90 -0.27
C ALA A 401 32.61 11.11 -1.15
N GLY A 402 31.88 11.29 -2.26
CA GLY A 402 32.04 12.43 -3.18
C GLY A 402 31.79 13.79 -2.52
N THR A 403 30.98 13.82 -1.45
CA THR A 403 30.72 15.06 -0.69
C THR A 403 31.95 15.55 0.08
N ARG A 404 32.89 14.66 0.44
CA ARG A 404 34.05 14.89 1.33
C ARG A 404 33.71 15.46 2.72
N ILE A 405 32.44 15.65 3.03
CA ILE A 405 31.91 16.22 4.27
C ILE A 405 31.25 15.10 5.08
N LEU A 406 30.56 14.20 4.39
CA LEU A 406 29.81 13.13 5.02
C LEU A 406 30.56 11.80 4.97
N ASP A 407 30.37 11.04 6.03
CA ASP A 407 30.51 9.59 6.13
C ASP A 407 29.20 8.97 6.65
N ARG A 408 29.13 7.65 6.76
CA ARG A 408 27.94 6.96 7.30
C ARG A 408 27.50 7.50 8.67
N GLU A 409 28.41 7.82 9.57
CA GLU A 409 28.05 8.27 10.93
C GLU A 409 27.37 9.64 10.91
N SER A 410 27.89 10.55 10.10
CA SER A 410 27.31 11.86 9.87
C SER A 410 25.93 11.79 9.17
N VAL A 411 25.75 10.91 8.18
CA VAL A 411 24.44 10.66 7.54
C VAL A 411 23.41 10.24 8.59
N LEU A 412 23.76 9.26 9.43
CA LEU A 412 22.85 8.77 10.47
C LEU A 412 22.56 9.84 11.53
N ALA A 413 23.53 10.72 11.85
CA ALA A 413 23.31 11.88 12.71
C ALA A 413 22.30 12.87 12.10
N LEU A 414 22.42 13.17 10.80
CA LEU A 414 21.45 14.03 10.09
C LEU A 414 20.06 13.39 10.06
N CYS A 415 19.96 12.08 9.85
CA CYS A 415 18.69 11.35 9.89
C CYS A 415 18.05 11.43 11.28
N ARG A 416 18.81 11.19 12.36
CA ARG A 416 18.31 11.30 13.75
C ARG A 416 17.81 12.70 14.09
N ALA A 417 18.42 13.73 13.49
CA ALA A 417 18.04 15.13 13.70
C ALA A 417 16.87 15.60 12.82
N GLY A 418 16.35 14.73 11.94
CA GLY A 418 15.29 15.09 10.99
C GLY A 418 15.75 16.02 9.86
N LEU A 419 17.06 16.12 9.61
CA LEU A 419 17.62 16.89 8.49
C LEU A 419 17.80 16.05 7.24
N ALA A 420 17.84 14.72 7.36
CA ALA A 420 17.97 13.82 6.22
C ALA A 420 16.94 12.70 6.27
N ILE A 421 16.49 12.28 5.09
CA ILE A 421 15.70 11.07 4.87
C ILE A 421 16.57 10.13 4.05
N LEU A 422 16.80 8.92 4.56
CA LEU A 422 17.59 7.93 3.83
C LEU A 422 16.69 7.22 2.82
N VAL A 423 17.01 7.28 1.53
CA VAL A 423 16.22 6.62 0.48
C VAL A 423 17.04 5.48 -0.13
N ILE A 424 16.57 4.26 0.03
CA ILE A 424 17.21 3.04 -0.49
C ILE A 424 16.31 2.48 -1.59
N ASP A 425 16.76 2.62 -2.84
CA ASP A 425 16.05 2.15 -4.02
C ASP A 425 16.56 0.77 -4.44
N GLY A 426 15.66 -0.20 -4.62
CA GLY A 426 15.98 -1.60 -4.97
C GLY A 426 16.32 -2.48 -3.76
N PHE A 427 15.64 -2.31 -2.63
CA PHE A 427 15.95 -3.05 -1.40
C PHE A 427 15.89 -4.58 -1.59
N ASP A 428 14.94 -5.05 -2.39
CA ASP A 428 14.80 -6.46 -2.82
C ASP A 428 16.02 -6.98 -3.60
N GLU A 429 16.65 -6.13 -4.42
CA GLU A 429 17.88 -6.49 -5.16
C GLU A 429 19.04 -6.81 -4.21
N MET A 430 19.11 -6.14 -3.05
CA MET A 430 20.09 -6.45 -2.00
C MET A 430 19.79 -7.77 -1.30
N LEU A 431 18.52 -8.09 -1.09
CA LEU A 431 18.10 -9.32 -0.44
C LEU A 431 18.44 -10.55 -1.28
N GLY A 432 18.26 -10.46 -2.61
CA GLY A 432 18.50 -11.57 -3.55
C GLY A 432 19.95 -12.11 -3.58
N PHE A 433 20.93 -11.41 -3.02
CA PHE A 433 22.34 -11.85 -2.98
C PHE A 433 22.78 -12.53 -1.69
N ARG A 434 22.08 -12.30 -0.57
CA ARG A 434 22.54 -12.78 0.74
C ARG A 434 21.70 -13.97 1.20
N THR A 435 22.35 -14.94 1.82
CA THR A 435 21.76 -16.12 2.48
C THR A 435 20.94 -15.77 3.73
N TYR A 436 20.46 -14.54 3.87
CA TYR A 436 19.71 -14.14 5.05
C TYR A 436 18.23 -14.35 4.78
N ASP A 437 17.67 -15.40 5.41
CA ASP A 437 16.24 -15.66 5.50
C ASP A 437 15.45 -14.51 6.19
N ASN A 438 16.15 -13.44 6.64
CA ASN A 438 15.58 -12.30 7.35
C ASN A 438 16.05 -10.94 6.77
N PRO A 439 15.15 -10.19 6.08
CA PRO A 439 15.42 -8.84 5.56
C PRO A 439 15.89 -7.82 6.60
N LEU A 440 15.49 -7.99 7.88
CA LEU A 440 15.94 -7.10 8.94
C LEU A 440 17.42 -7.22 9.24
N SER A 441 18.06 -8.35 8.96
CA SER A 441 19.49 -8.53 9.26
C SER A 441 20.37 -7.47 8.57
N GLY A 442 19.97 -7.02 7.37
CA GLY A 442 20.65 -5.97 6.62
C GLY A 442 20.35 -4.55 7.11
N LEU A 443 19.11 -4.31 7.57
CA LEU A 443 18.64 -2.99 8.01
C LEU A 443 18.92 -2.72 9.49
N ARG A 444 18.94 -3.75 10.33
CA ARG A 444 19.05 -3.65 11.78
C ARG A 444 20.24 -2.81 12.24
N PRO A 445 21.46 -2.92 11.67
CA PRO A 445 22.56 -2.06 12.07
C PRO A 445 22.29 -0.56 11.87
N ILE A 446 21.48 -0.20 10.87
CA ILE A 446 21.10 1.20 10.62
C ILE A 446 19.96 1.61 11.55
N LEU A 447 18.94 0.76 11.71
CA LEU A 447 17.82 1.01 12.61
C LEU A 447 18.29 1.15 14.07
N ASP A 448 19.22 0.31 14.52
CA ASP A 448 19.83 0.37 15.84
C ASP A 448 20.63 1.68 16.02
N ASP A 449 21.34 2.12 14.99
CA ASP A 449 22.10 3.37 15.00
C ASP A 449 21.20 4.62 14.91
N LEU A 450 20.01 4.50 14.31
CA LEU A 450 18.99 5.55 14.27
C LEU A 450 18.27 5.73 15.62
N ARG A 451 18.31 4.74 16.51
CA ARG A 451 17.83 4.82 17.90
C ARG A 451 16.43 5.41 18.02
N ASN A 452 15.51 4.90 17.22
CA ASN A 452 14.11 5.32 17.23
C ASN A 452 13.90 6.79 16.84
N ASN A 453 14.75 7.32 15.97
CA ASN A 453 14.58 8.64 15.35
C ASN A 453 14.81 8.55 13.84
N GLY A 454 14.40 9.61 13.13
CA GLY A 454 14.60 9.74 11.69
C GLY A 454 13.65 8.92 10.82
N ALA A 455 13.85 9.03 9.50
CA ALA A 455 13.04 8.36 8.49
C ALA A 455 13.91 7.64 7.45
N VAL A 456 13.47 6.45 7.05
CA VAL A 456 14.09 5.63 6.01
C VAL A 456 13.02 5.19 5.02
N ILE A 457 13.24 5.43 3.73
CA ILE A 457 12.41 4.96 2.62
C ILE A 457 13.08 3.75 1.98
N LEU A 458 12.35 2.66 1.82
CA LEU A 458 12.78 1.43 1.18
C LEU A 458 11.92 1.16 -0.05
N SER A 459 12.48 1.22 -1.24
CA SER A 459 11.77 0.81 -2.45
C SER A 459 11.93 -0.69 -2.69
N ALA A 460 10.86 -1.36 -3.10
CA ALA A 460 10.89 -2.77 -3.51
C ALA A 460 9.94 -3.00 -4.69
N ARG A 461 10.19 -4.05 -5.48
CA ARG A 461 9.29 -4.46 -6.58
C ARG A 461 7.98 -5.06 -6.09
N SER A 462 8.02 -5.72 -4.94
CA SER A 462 6.93 -6.55 -4.44
C SER A 462 6.53 -6.17 -3.02
N SER A 463 5.23 -6.32 -2.74
CA SER A 463 4.69 -6.31 -1.37
C SER A 463 5.30 -7.44 -0.52
N TYR A 464 5.88 -8.47 -1.13
CA TYR A 464 6.66 -9.52 -0.47
C TYR A 464 7.77 -8.99 0.46
N SER A 465 8.60 -8.05 -0.03
CA SER A 465 9.71 -7.52 0.77
C SER A 465 9.19 -6.75 2.00
N GLU A 466 8.04 -6.10 1.84
CA GLU A 466 7.32 -5.43 2.91
C GLU A 466 6.69 -6.42 3.89
N ALA A 467 5.99 -7.45 3.42
CA ALA A 467 5.36 -8.47 4.25
C ALA A 467 6.39 -9.21 5.11
N ARG A 468 7.55 -9.59 4.54
CA ARG A 468 8.65 -10.17 5.32
C ARG A 468 9.24 -9.20 6.32
N LEU A 469 9.41 -7.94 5.93
CA LEU A 469 9.89 -6.90 6.84
C LEU A 469 8.92 -6.73 8.02
N TRP A 470 7.62 -6.69 7.75
CA TRP A 470 6.54 -6.69 8.74
C TRP A 470 6.61 -7.90 9.68
N SER A 471 6.66 -9.12 9.14
CA SER A 471 6.73 -10.36 9.92
C SER A 471 7.96 -10.36 10.81
N SER A 472 9.11 -10.02 10.23
CA SER A 472 10.38 -9.99 10.96
C SER A 472 10.39 -8.93 12.08
N LEU A 473 9.75 -7.78 11.87
CA LEU A 473 9.64 -6.71 12.88
C LEU A 473 8.71 -7.12 14.02
N THR A 474 7.67 -7.90 13.70
CA THR A 474 6.65 -8.36 14.65
C THR A 474 7.14 -9.57 15.46
N GLU A 475 7.85 -10.51 14.83
CA GLU A 475 8.39 -11.73 15.45
C GLU A 475 9.66 -11.48 16.27
N HIS A 476 10.43 -10.44 15.93
CA HIS A 476 11.65 -10.06 16.62
C HIS A 476 11.62 -8.60 17.08
N PRO A 477 10.68 -8.22 17.96
CA PRO A 477 10.67 -6.88 18.55
C PRO A 477 11.97 -6.72 19.31
N THR A 478 12.87 -5.84 18.85
CA THR A 478 14.08 -5.61 19.62
C THR A 478 13.66 -4.93 20.92
N LYS A 479 14.25 -5.32 22.05
CA LYS A 479 13.86 -4.82 23.38
C LYS A 479 13.92 -3.29 23.52
N ASN A 480 14.60 -2.60 22.60
CA ASN A 480 14.90 -1.17 22.66
C ASN A 480 14.56 -0.38 21.38
N SER A 481 13.99 -1.00 20.34
CA SER A 481 13.66 -0.30 19.10
C SER A 481 12.17 -0.26 18.78
N HIS A 482 11.65 0.94 18.56
CA HIS A 482 10.29 1.19 18.13
C HIS A 482 10.32 1.69 16.69
N HIS A 483 9.55 1.05 15.83
CA HIS A 483 9.47 1.37 14.41
C HIS A 483 8.02 1.64 14.05
N ARG A 484 7.77 2.72 13.33
CA ARG A 484 6.49 2.96 12.67
C ARG A 484 6.66 2.57 11.21
N LEU A 485 5.91 1.57 10.76
CA LEU A 485 5.93 1.13 9.39
C LEU A 485 4.77 1.78 8.64
N THR A 486 5.09 2.48 7.56
CA THR A 486 4.11 3.13 6.68
C THR A 486 4.33 2.63 5.26
N THR A 487 3.27 2.18 4.61
CA THR A 487 3.34 1.65 3.25
C THR A 487 2.88 2.69 2.26
N MET A 488 3.66 2.89 1.20
CA MET A 488 3.35 3.74 0.06
C MET A 488 3.26 2.89 -1.20
N LYS A 489 2.07 2.78 -1.79
CA LYS A 489 1.85 2.04 -3.04
C LYS A 489 1.72 3.01 -4.21
N LEU A 490 2.57 2.87 -5.23
CA LEU A 490 2.42 3.62 -6.49
C LEU A 490 1.13 3.19 -7.17
N GLN A 491 0.35 4.18 -7.58
CA GLN A 491 -0.89 3.97 -8.30
C GLN A 491 -0.65 3.98 -9.82
N PRO A 492 -1.41 3.19 -10.60
CA PRO A 492 -1.42 3.30 -12.05
C PRO A 492 -1.72 4.74 -12.49
N TRP A 493 -1.15 5.16 -13.62
CA TRP A 493 -1.44 6.49 -14.14
C TRP A 493 -2.90 6.61 -14.55
N ARG A 494 -3.48 7.74 -14.18
CA ARG A 494 -4.81 8.14 -14.60
C ARG A 494 -4.78 8.53 -16.08
N ARG A 495 -5.94 8.43 -16.74
CA ARG A 495 -6.12 8.88 -18.12
C ARG A 495 -5.62 10.31 -18.36
N ALA A 496 -5.79 11.22 -17.39
CA ALA A 496 -5.30 12.59 -17.49
C ALA A 496 -3.76 12.67 -17.61
N GLN A 497 -3.03 11.87 -16.82
CA GLN A 497 -1.56 11.79 -16.87
C GLN A 497 -1.08 11.21 -18.20
N LEU A 498 -1.79 10.21 -18.74
CA LEU A 498 -1.52 9.64 -20.06
C LEU A 498 -1.71 10.68 -21.17
N LEU A 499 -2.82 11.41 -21.15
CA LEU A 499 -3.11 12.45 -22.14
C LEU A 499 -2.09 13.60 -22.06
N GLU A 500 -1.64 13.96 -20.86
CA GLU A 500 -0.58 14.95 -20.66
C GLU A 500 0.73 14.51 -21.31
N LEU A 501 1.17 13.26 -21.10
CA LEU A 501 2.39 12.75 -21.71
C LEU A 501 2.27 12.64 -23.23
N VAL A 502 1.18 12.07 -23.74
CA VAL A 502 0.93 11.89 -25.18
C VAL A 502 0.91 13.24 -25.90
N ALA A 503 0.30 14.26 -25.30
CA ALA A 503 0.30 15.62 -25.85
C ALA A 503 1.72 16.20 -25.93
N HIS A 504 2.56 16.00 -24.90
CA HIS A 504 3.95 16.46 -24.92
C HIS A 504 4.80 15.73 -25.96
N LEU A 505 4.59 14.43 -26.15
CA LEU A 505 5.32 13.61 -27.11
C LEU A 505 4.79 13.71 -28.55
N SER A 506 3.76 14.54 -28.77
CA SER A 506 3.14 14.78 -30.09
C SER A 506 2.63 13.51 -30.78
N ILE A 507 2.07 12.57 -30.01
CA ILE A 507 1.52 11.31 -30.54
C ILE A 507 0.02 11.49 -30.77
N GLU A 508 -0.50 11.03 -31.91
CA GLU A 508 -1.94 11.05 -32.17
C GLU A 508 -2.66 10.16 -31.15
N ALA A 509 -3.75 10.67 -30.57
CA ALA A 509 -4.50 10.01 -29.51
C ALA A 509 -5.36 8.83 -30.01
N ALA A 510 -4.77 7.91 -30.77
CA ALA A 510 -5.37 6.65 -31.24
C ALA A 510 -5.45 5.59 -30.13
N VAL A 511 -5.47 6.01 -28.85
CA VAL A 511 -5.52 5.13 -27.67
C VAL A 511 -6.88 4.43 -27.52
N THR A 512 -7.87 4.75 -28.36
CA THR A 512 -9.26 4.29 -28.21
C THR A 512 -9.59 2.95 -28.86
N ASP A 513 -8.81 2.51 -29.85
CA ASP A 513 -9.19 1.36 -30.68
C ASP A 513 -8.47 0.06 -30.28
N ASP A 514 -7.48 0.14 -29.37
CA ASP A 514 -6.79 -1.02 -28.83
C ASP A 514 -7.66 -1.81 -27.83
N ALA A 515 -7.40 -3.11 -27.69
CA ALA A 515 -8.06 -3.98 -26.72
C ALA A 515 -7.96 -3.43 -25.28
N PRO A 516 -8.98 -3.64 -24.41
CA PRO A 516 -8.98 -3.07 -23.06
C PRO A 516 -7.76 -3.50 -22.22
N GLU A 517 -7.26 -4.72 -22.42
CA GLU A 517 -6.05 -5.24 -21.77
C GLU A 517 -4.80 -4.45 -22.17
N VAL A 518 -4.73 -4.01 -23.44
CA VAL A 518 -3.66 -3.15 -23.96
C VAL A 518 -3.81 -1.73 -23.41
N GLN A 519 -5.02 -1.21 -23.31
CA GLN A 519 -5.25 0.12 -22.70
C GLN A 519 -4.84 0.13 -21.21
N GLN A 520 -5.10 -0.96 -20.49
CA GLN A 520 -4.67 -1.10 -19.09
C GLN A 520 -3.14 -1.11 -18.98
N LEU A 521 -2.44 -1.79 -19.89
CA LEU A 521 -0.97 -1.80 -19.95
C LEU A 521 -0.40 -0.37 -20.03
N LEU A 522 -1.02 0.52 -20.80
CA LEU A 522 -0.57 1.90 -20.98
C LEU A 522 -0.63 2.73 -19.70
N THR A 523 -1.38 2.32 -18.66
CA THR A 523 -1.39 3.01 -17.36
C THR A 523 -0.08 2.90 -16.59
N THR A 524 0.82 2.02 -17.02
CA THR A 524 2.17 1.91 -16.46
C THR A 524 3.15 2.77 -17.26
N PRO A 525 3.94 3.67 -16.62
CA PRO A 525 4.84 4.60 -17.30
C PRO A 525 5.77 3.95 -18.32
N PHE A 526 6.37 2.81 -17.95
CA PHE A 526 7.26 2.07 -18.86
C PHE A 526 6.57 1.67 -20.17
N PHE A 527 5.35 1.12 -20.10
CA PHE A 527 4.61 0.68 -21.29
C PHE A 527 4.05 1.85 -22.09
N CYS A 528 3.70 2.96 -21.43
CA CYS A 528 3.33 4.19 -22.12
C CYS A 528 4.49 4.76 -22.95
N LEU A 529 5.71 4.77 -22.39
CA LEU A 529 6.91 5.16 -23.14
C LEU A 529 7.24 4.18 -24.26
N ALA A 530 7.06 2.88 -24.06
CA ALA A 530 7.22 1.90 -25.13
C ALA A 530 6.23 2.13 -26.28
N TYR A 531 4.97 2.45 -25.98
CA TYR A 531 3.96 2.81 -26.98
C TYR A 531 4.36 4.08 -27.76
N ALA A 532 4.83 5.09 -27.03
CA ALA A 532 5.32 6.32 -27.64
C ALA A 532 6.50 6.07 -28.60
N ALA A 533 7.47 5.25 -28.18
CA ALA A 533 8.60 4.87 -29.00
C ALA A 533 8.18 4.07 -30.25
N TRP A 534 7.24 3.13 -30.10
CA TRP A 534 6.72 2.32 -31.19
C TRP A 534 6.01 3.16 -32.26
N GLN A 535 5.12 4.08 -31.83
CA GLN A 535 4.42 5.01 -32.72
C GLN A 535 5.40 5.88 -33.52
N GLN A 536 6.41 6.46 -32.85
CA GLN A 536 7.41 7.30 -33.52
C GLN A 536 8.34 6.52 -34.45
N ALA A 537 8.59 5.23 -34.15
CA ALA A 537 9.40 4.38 -34.99
C ALA A 537 8.70 3.96 -36.30
N ASN A 538 7.39 4.27 -36.48
CA ASN A 538 6.58 3.88 -37.64
C ASN A 538 6.74 2.38 -37.99
N GLN A 539 6.88 1.53 -36.97
CA GLN A 539 7.15 0.12 -37.19
C GLN A 539 5.89 -0.59 -37.69
N SER A 540 6.05 -1.43 -38.71
CA SER A 540 5.00 -2.32 -39.21
C SER A 540 4.72 -3.52 -38.29
N THR A 541 5.49 -3.67 -37.21
CA THR A 541 5.36 -4.78 -36.24
C THR A 541 4.27 -4.52 -35.22
N ASN A 542 3.61 -5.59 -34.77
CA ASN A 542 2.60 -5.54 -33.70
C ASN A 542 3.18 -4.86 -32.44
N PHE A 543 2.48 -3.83 -31.94
CA PHE A 543 2.83 -3.08 -30.73
C PHE A 543 3.22 -3.98 -29.55
N LEU A 544 2.40 -5.00 -29.25
CA LEU A 544 2.62 -5.85 -28.09
C LEU A 544 3.94 -6.62 -28.19
N ARG A 545 4.34 -7.04 -29.39
CA ARG A 545 5.63 -7.70 -29.60
C ARG A 545 6.80 -6.75 -29.31
N PHE A 546 6.74 -5.53 -29.84
CA PHE A 546 7.75 -4.51 -29.56
C PHE A 546 7.89 -4.23 -28.06
N VAL A 547 6.75 -4.14 -27.36
CA VAL A 547 6.74 -3.95 -25.90
C VAL A 547 7.38 -5.11 -25.17
N ILE A 548 7.02 -6.35 -25.52
CA ILE A 548 7.54 -7.55 -24.86
C ILE A 548 9.05 -7.66 -25.07
N ASP A 549 9.55 -7.39 -26.27
CA ASP A 549 10.99 -7.41 -26.55
C ASP A 549 11.72 -6.36 -25.70
N THR A 550 11.17 -5.14 -25.61
CA THR A 550 11.74 -4.06 -24.80
C THR A 550 11.67 -4.39 -23.30
N TYR A 551 10.58 -5.01 -22.86
CA TYR A 551 10.38 -5.47 -21.49
C TYR A 551 11.39 -6.56 -21.11
N LEU A 552 11.59 -7.56 -21.97
CA LEU A 552 12.59 -8.61 -21.77
C LEU A 552 14.01 -8.02 -21.72
N GLN A 553 14.35 -7.12 -22.64
CA GLN A 553 15.65 -6.44 -22.64
C GLN A 553 15.90 -5.73 -21.31
N ARG A 554 14.90 -5.00 -20.79
CA ARG A 554 14.99 -4.36 -19.48
C ARG A 554 15.19 -5.37 -18.34
N GLU A 555 14.43 -6.47 -18.31
CA GLU A 555 14.58 -7.46 -17.23
C GLU A 555 15.93 -8.19 -17.28
N LEU A 556 16.50 -8.42 -18.46
CA LEU A 556 17.84 -9.02 -18.60
C LEU A 556 18.93 -8.18 -17.96
N THR A 557 18.86 -6.84 -18.05
CA THR A 557 19.86 -5.94 -17.41
C THR A 557 19.90 -6.07 -15.88
N LYS A 558 18.87 -6.66 -15.27
CA LYS A 558 18.79 -6.90 -13.82
C LYS A 558 19.25 -8.31 -13.45
N LEU A 559 19.19 -9.25 -14.39
CA LEU A 559 19.54 -10.66 -14.21
C LEU A 559 21.02 -10.91 -14.57
N GLU A 560 21.89 -10.08 -14.04
CA GLU A 560 23.35 -10.25 -14.16
C GLU A 560 23.90 -11.05 -12.96
N GLY A 561 24.86 -11.94 -13.24
CA GLY A 561 25.60 -12.69 -12.22
C GLY A 561 26.63 -11.82 -11.49
N GLN A 562 27.34 -12.40 -10.52
CA GLN A 562 28.32 -11.65 -9.72
C GLN A 562 29.45 -10.97 -10.53
N GLN A 563 29.74 -11.43 -11.74
CA GLN A 563 30.75 -10.85 -12.65
C GLN A 563 30.16 -9.96 -13.75
N GLY A 564 28.88 -9.58 -13.67
CA GLY A 564 28.21 -8.79 -14.70
C GLY A 564 27.86 -9.58 -15.97
N THR A 565 28.03 -10.90 -15.97
CA THR A 565 27.62 -11.76 -17.08
C THR A 565 26.11 -12.03 -17.02
N PRO A 566 25.36 -11.92 -18.12
CA PRO A 566 23.93 -12.21 -18.13
C PRO A 566 23.67 -13.66 -17.75
N LEU A 567 22.74 -13.89 -16.81
CA LEU A 567 22.40 -15.23 -16.34
C LEU A 567 21.55 -16.02 -17.34
N PHE A 568 20.75 -15.29 -18.12
CA PHE A 568 19.84 -15.78 -19.14
C PHE A 568 20.04 -14.96 -20.41
N SER A 569 19.82 -15.57 -21.57
CA SER A 569 19.57 -14.86 -22.82
C SER A 569 18.11 -14.40 -22.91
N GLN A 570 17.81 -13.53 -23.87
CA GLN A 570 16.44 -13.06 -24.11
C GLN A 570 15.49 -14.20 -24.45
N ASP A 571 15.91 -15.12 -25.30
CA ASP A 571 15.11 -16.29 -25.69
C ASP A 571 14.90 -17.23 -24.51
N GLU A 572 15.97 -17.52 -23.76
CA GLU A 572 15.87 -18.33 -22.53
C GLU A 572 14.85 -17.71 -21.55
N LEU A 573 14.90 -16.40 -21.29
CA LEU A 573 13.97 -15.74 -20.37
C LEU A 573 12.53 -15.75 -20.90
N ALA A 574 12.34 -15.51 -22.19
CA ALA A 574 11.03 -15.58 -22.82
C ALA A 574 10.44 -16.99 -22.73
N ASP A 575 11.28 -18.01 -22.89
CA ASP A 575 10.88 -19.41 -22.80
C ASP A 575 10.49 -19.81 -21.38
N VAL A 576 11.17 -19.26 -20.36
CA VAL A 576 10.75 -19.37 -18.95
C VAL A 576 9.36 -18.75 -18.77
N PHE A 577 9.12 -17.55 -19.28
CA PHE A 577 7.81 -16.89 -19.15
C PHE A 577 6.69 -17.60 -19.91
N CYS A 578 6.99 -18.29 -21.02
CA CYS A 578 6.03 -19.16 -21.70
C CYS A 578 5.59 -20.35 -20.81
N GLU A 579 6.53 -21.03 -20.15
CA GLU A 579 6.20 -22.12 -19.21
C GLU A 579 5.40 -21.60 -18.00
N VAL A 580 5.79 -20.43 -17.47
CA VAL A 580 5.05 -19.78 -16.38
C VAL A 580 3.62 -19.41 -16.81
N ALA A 581 3.45 -18.87 -18.02
CA ALA A 581 2.14 -18.53 -18.56
C ALA A 581 1.25 -19.78 -18.74
N GLU A 582 1.82 -20.89 -19.19
CA GLU A 582 1.10 -22.17 -19.23
C GLU A 582 0.64 -22.62 -17.85
N MET A 583 1.56 -22.68 -16.87
CA MET A 583 1.23 -23.13 -15.51
C MET A 583 0.16 -22.24 -14.88
N SER A 584 0.30 -20.91 -15.01
CA SER A 584 -0.66 -19.93 -14.51
C SER A 584 -2.04 -20.09 -15.16
N ALA A 585 -2.10 -20.28 -16.49
CA ALA A 585 -3.36 -20.40 -17.22
C ALA A 585 -4.14 -21.70 -16.92
N ARG A 586 -3.47 -22.75 -16.42
CA ARG A 586 -4.11 -24.01 -16.00
C ARG A 586 -4.76 -23.91 -14.61
N LYS A 587 -4.43 -22.89 -13.83
CA LYS A 587 -4.93 -22.72 -12.46
C LYS A 587 -6.19 -21.86 -12.43
N VAL A 588 -6.94 -21.99 -11.35
CA VAL A 588 -8.11 -21.15 -11.07
C VAL A 588 -7.68 -19.72 -10.72
N THR A 589 -6.62 -19.59 -9.95
CA THR A 589 -5.95 -18.32 -9.67
C THR A 589 -4.70 -18.22 -10.56
N PRO A 590 -4.47 -17.11 -11.27
CA PRO A 590 -3.36 -16.95 -12.21
C PRO A 590 -2.03 -16.67 -11.48
N GLU A 591 -1.74 -17.46 -10.45
CA GLU A 591 -0.61 -17.31 -9.55
C GLU A 591 0.19 -18.61 -9.44
N ILE A 592 1.51 -18.50 -9.39
CA ILE A 592 2.43 -19.64 -9.24
C ILE A 592 3.33 -19.47 -8.00
N SER A 593 3.73 -20.56 -7.36
CA SER A 593 4.61 -20.54 -6.20
C SER A 593 6.09 -20.35 -6.60
N GLU A 594 6.97 -20.12 -5.63
CA GLU A 594 8.42 -20.11 -5.83
C GLU A 594 8.94 -21.44 -6.44
N GLU A 595 8.40 -22.56 -5.98
CA GLU A 595 8.80 -23.88 -6.48
C GLU A 595 8.38 -24.09 -7.93
N GLU A 596 7.17 -23.66 -8.28
CA GLU A 596 6.65 -23.73 -9.64
C GLU A 596 7.39 -22.77 -10.58
N LEU A 597 7.75 -21.56 -10.14
CA LEU A 597 8.56 -20.64 -10.94
C LEU A 597 9.93 -21.24 -11.26
N ALA A 598 10.56 -21.90 -10.28
CA ALA A 598 11.81 -22.60 -10.50
C ALA A 598 11.64 -23.80 -11.44
N LEU A 599 10.57 -24.58 -11.27
CA LEU A 599 10.26 -25.74 -12.12
C LEU A 599 10.00 -25.31 -13.57
N ALA A 600 9.21 -24.26 -13.79
CA ALA A 600 8.94 -23.69 -15.11
C ALA A 600 10.25 -23.27 -15.79
N ALA A 601 11.19 -22.70 -15.02
CA ALA A 601 12.47 -22.30 -15.57
C ALA A 601 13.40 -23.48 -15.89
N GLU A 602 13.39 -24.54 -15.08
CA GLU A 602 14.15 -25.77 -15.34
C GLU A 602 13.59 -26.52 -16.56
N GLN A 603 12.27 -26.54 -16.71
CA GLN A 603 11.57 -27.11 -17.87
C GLN A 603 11.89 -26.32 -19.15
N ALA A 604 11.77 -25.00 -19.13
CA ALA A 604 12.07 -24.14 -20.27
C ALA A 604 13.52 -24.28 -20.78
N LEU A 605 14.46 -24.53 -19.85
CA LEU A 605 15.89 -24.64 -20.16
C LEU A 605 16.38 -26.06 -20.37
N GLU A 606 15.51 -27.06 -20.17
CA GLU A 606 15.83 -28.49 -20.21
C GLU A 606 17.04 -28.86 -19.32
N ARG A 607 17.21 -28.18 -18.18
CA ARG A 607 18.32 -28.40 -17.24
C ARG A 607 18.02 -27.84 -15.86
N ASP A 608 18.64 -28.43 -14.84
CA ASP A 608 18.59 -27.94 -13.46
C ASP A 608 19.22 -26.53 -13.34
N LEU A 609 18.58 -25.66 -12.57
CA LEU A 609 19.11 -24.34 -12.29
C LEU A 609 20.17 -24.39 -11.19
N SER A 610 21.28 -23.69 -11.41
CA SER A 610 22.21 -23.41 -10.30
C SER A 610 21.50 -22.63 -9.18
N LYS A 611 21.95 -22.83 -7.92
CA LYS A 611 21.39 -22.11 -6.77
C LYS A 611 21.39 -20.59 -6.94
N GLU A 612 22.39 -20.03 -7.62
CA GLU A 612 22.47 -18.61 -7.93
C GLU A 612 21.37 -18.17 -8.90
N ARG A 613 21.19 -18.88 -10.02
CA ARG A 613 20.14 -18.59 -11.01
C ARG A 613 18.74 -18.69 -10.43
N LYS A 614 18.46 -19.74 -9.65
CA LYS A 614 17.15 -19.91 -8.99
C LYS A 614 16.84 -18.74 -8.07
N ARG A 615 17.77 -18.36 -7.18
CA ARG A 615 17.60 -17.21 -6.28
C ARG A 615 17.40 -15.90 -7.02
N ARG A 616 18.17 -15.69 -8.08
CA ARG A 616 18.10 -14.49 -8.91
C ARG A 616 16.78 -14.35 -9.62
N LEU A 617 16.29 -15.45 -10.18
CA LEU A 617 14.98 -15.49 -10.82
C LEU A 617 13.88 -15.21 -9.80
N VAL A 618 13.88 -15.86 -8.63
CA VAL A 618 12.86 -15.65 -7.59
C VAL A 618 12.86 -14.22 -7.04
N ALA A 619 14.04 -13.61 -6.85
CA ALA A 619 14.16 -12.27 -6.30
C ALA A 619 13.88 -11.15 -7.32
N LEU A 620 14.18 -11.38 -8.60
CA LEU A 620 14.20 -10.34 -9.64
C LEU A 620 13.42 -10.70 -10.91
N CYS A 621 12.60 -11.74 -10.90
CA CYS A 621 11.70 -12.02 -12.02
C CYS A 621 10.89 -10.75 -12.30
N GLY A 622 10.65 -10.44 -13.58
CA GLY A 622 9.85 -9.29 -13.99
C GLY A 622 8.38 -9.38 -13.55
N MET A 623 8.00 -10.40 -12.79
CA MET A 623 6.64 -10.67 -12.35
C MET A 623 6.29 -9.89 -11.08
N SER A 624 4.99 -9.70 -10.84
CA SER A 624 4.51 -9.30 -9.53
C SER A 624 4.71 -10.45 -8.55
N ALA A 625 5.05 -10.14 -7.30
CA ALA A 625 5.17 -11.12 -6.23
C ALA A 625 4.39 -10.64 -5.02
N GLU A 626 3.49 -11.47 -4.50
CA GLU A 626 2.66 -11.19 -3.35
C GLU A 626 2.76 -12.35 -2.34
N TRP A 627 2.43 -12.08 -1.08
CA TRP A 627 2.41 -13.10 -0.04
C TRP A 627 0.96 -13.54 0.17
N SER A 628 0.64 -14.80 -0.15
CA SER A 628 -0.69 -15.38 0.04
C SER A 628 -0.57 -16.70 0.80
N ASP A 629 -1.40 -16.91 1.81
CA ASP A 629 -1.49 -18.18 2.56
C ASP A 629 -0.15 -18.76 3.03
N GLU A 630 0.72 -17.91 3.59
CA GLU A 630 2.07 -18.27 4.09
C GLU A 630 3.11 -18.64 3.01
N GLU A 631 2.76 -18.60 1.72
CA GLU A 631 3.67 -18.84 0.59
C GLU A 631 3.81 -17.63 -0.34
N LEU A 632 4.94 -17.58 -1.05
CA LEU A 632 5.20 -16.57 -2.06
C LEU A 632 4.51 -16.96 -3.37
N SER A 633 3.62 -16.09 -3.85
CA SER A 633 2.96 -16.26 -5.13
C SER A 633 3.44 -15.22 -6.15
N PHE A 634 3.55 -15.64 -7.40
CA PHE A 634 4.00 -14.83 -8.54
C PHE A 634 2.91 -14.78 -9.61
N SER A 635 2.69 -13.59 -10.15
CA SER A 635 1.74 -13.37 -11.25
C SER A 635 2.26 -12.36 -12.26
N PHE A 636 1.79 -12.45 -13.49
CA PHE A 636 2.05 -11.40 -14.46
C PHE A 636 1.31 -10.13 -14.05
N THR A 637 2.02 -9.00 -14.08
CA THR A 637 1.46 -7.69 -13.75
C THR A 637 0.31 -7.29 -14.69
N HIS A 638 0.37 -7.71 -15.95
CA HIS A 638 -0.64 -7.40 -16.96
C HIS A 638 -1.08 -8.64 -17.71
N LEU A 639 -2.40 -8.79 -17.88
CA LEU A 639 -2.99 -9.90 -18.61
C LEU A 639 -2.49 -9.99 -20.05
N ALA A 640 -2.33 -8.84 -20.74
CA ALA A 640 -1.79 -8.80 -22.09
C ALA A 640 -0.38 -9.43 -22.21
N ILE A 641 0.46 -9.32 -21.18
CA ILE A 641 1.79 -9.94 -21.15
C ILE A 641 1.65 -11.46 -20.95
N ALA A 642 0.81 -11.89 -20.01
CA ALA A 642 0.54 -13.30 -19.77
C ALA A 642 0.01 -14.00 -21.04
N GLU A 643 -0.96 -13.38 -21.71
CA GLU A 643 -1.56 -13.92 -22.94
C GLU A 643 -0.58 -13.94 -24.11
N HIS A 644 0.32 -12.97 -24.21
CA HIS A 644 1.39 -13.00 -25.20
C HIS A 644 2.30 -14.22 -25.02
N PHE A 645 2.77 -14.47 -23.80
CA PHE A 645 3.62 -15.64 -23.52
C PHE A 645 2.85 -16.95 -23.64
N PHE A 646 1.56 -16.99 -23.28
CA PHE A 646 0.72 -18.18 -23.51
C PHE A 646 0.49 -18.45 -24.99
N ALA A 647 0.20 -17.42 -25.80
CA ALA A 647 0.10 -17.56 -27.25
C ALA A 647 1.42 -18.06 -27.86
N ARG A 648 2.55 -17.52 -27.41
CA ARG A 648 3.88 -18.01 -27.81
C ARG A 648 4.10 -19.47 -27.39
N GLN A 649 3.65 -19.90 -26.22
CA GLN A 649 3.69 -21.30 -25.80
C GLN A 649 2.93 -22.19 -26.78
N VAL A 650 1.66 -21.85 -27.06
CA VAL A 650 0.80 -22.62 -27.97
C VAL A 650 1.41 -22.74 -29.37
N THR A 651 2.02 -21.68 -29.86
CA THR A 651 2.64 -21.67 -31.20
C THR A 651 3.99 -22.39 -31.26
N ARG A 652 4.77 -22.46 -30.17
CA ARG A 652 6.08 -23.13 -30.18
C ARG A 652 6.00 -24.64 -30.00
N VAL A 653 5.05 -25.14 -29.20
CA VAL A 653 4.94 -26.58 -28.91
C VAL A 653 4.45 -27.40 -30.11
N PRO A 654 4.65 -28.73 -30.14
CA PRO A 654 4.08 -29.61 -31.16
C PRO A 654 2.56 -29.57 -31.20
N LEU A 655 1.95 -29.80 -32.37
CA LEU A 655 0.50 -29.70 -32.58
C LEU A 655 -0.33 -30.44 -31.52
N GLN A 656 0.04 -31.68 -31.18
CA GLN A 656 -0.71 -32.47 -30.19
C GLN A 656 -0.73 -31.82 -28.79
N GLN A 657 0.38 -31.18 -28.40
CA GLN A 657 0.46 -30.44 -27.14
C GLN A 657 -0.33 -29.13 -27.22
N ALA A 658 -0.22 -28.39 -28.33
CA ALA A 658 -1.00 -27.18 -28.57
C ALA A 658 -2.51 -27.46 -28.48
N LEU A 659 -2.99 -28.55 -29.09
CA LEU A 659 -4.38 -28.97 -29.02
C LEU A 659 -4.78 -29.35 -27.58
N SER A 660 -3.89 -30.00 -26.83
CA SER A 660 -4.13 -30.30 -25.41
C SER A 660 -4.25 -29.03 -24.57
N LEU A 661 -3.41 -28.01 -24.83
CA LEU A 661 -3.47 -26.71 -24.17
C LEU A 661 -4.80 -26.02 -24.45
N LEU A 662 -5.13 -25.84 -25.72
CA LEU A 662 -6.36 -25.18 -26.16
C LEU A 662 -7.63 -25.94 -25.74
N SER A 663 -7.52 -27.24 -25.46
CA SER A 663 -8.63 -28.03 -24.92
C SER A 663 -8.82 -27.87 -23.41
N SER A 664 -7.77 -27.50 -22.67
CA SER A 664 -7.77 -27.43 -21.19
C SER A 664 -7.84 -25.99 -20.66
N VAL A 665 -7.42 -25.02 -21.46
CA VAL A 665 -7.37 -23.59 -21.12
C VAL A 665 -8.24 -22.85 -22.12
N ALA A 666 -9.14 -22.00 -21.63
CA ALA A 666 -9.94 -21.11 -22.46
C ALA A 666 -9.07 -19.92 -22.90
N VAL A 667 -9.03 -19.61 -24.20
CA VAL A 667 -8.34 -18.41 -24.70
C VAL A 667 -9.29 -17.23 -24.84
N SER A 668 -8.78 -16.03 -24.58
CA SER A 668 -9.47 -14.77 -24.80
C SER A 668 -9.39 -14.32 -26.27
N PRO A 669 -10.16 -13.28 -26.66
CA PRO A 669 -10.07 -12.70 -28.01
C PRO A 669 -8.69 -12.15 -28.37
N LEU A 670 -7.95 -11.60 -27.39
CA LEU A 670 -6.59 -11.08 -27.59
C LEU A 670 -5.60 -12.25 -27.77
N CYS A 671 -5.65 -13.26 -26.90
CA CYS A 671 -4.82 -14.45 -27.03
C CYS A 671 -5.03 -15.17 -28.37
N ALA A 672 -6.28 -15.35 -28.82
CA ALA A 672 -6.57 -15.95 -30.13
C ALA A 672 -5.99 -15.13 -31.29
N GLN A 673 -6.05 -13.80 -31.23
CA GLN A 673 -5.42 -12.91 -32.21
C GLN A 673 -3.90 -13.08 -32.22
N LEU A 674 -3.27 -13.19 -31.04
CA LEU A 674 -1.84 -13.39 -30.92
C LEU A 674 -1.41 -14.74 -31.48
N ILE A 675 -2.11 -15.84 -31.14
CA ILE A 675 -1.88 -17.17 -31.71
C ILE A 675 -1.95 -17.13 -33.23
N HIS A 676 -3.01 -16.53 -33.80
CA HIS A 676 -3.15 -16.39 -35.24
C HIS A 676 -1.98 -15.63 -35.88
N SER A 677 -1.56 -14.51 -35.26
CA SER A 677 -0.46 -13.68 -35.78
C SER A 677 0.93 -14.28 -35.62
N MET A 678 1.12 -15.17 -34.64
CA MET A 678 2.39 -15.83 -34.34
C MET A 678 2.51 -17.21 -34.98
N TRP A 679 1.42 -17.74 -35.57
CA TRP A 679 1.44 -19.07 -36.16
C TRP A 679 2.45 -19.11 -37.31
N PRO A 680 3.48 -19.97 -37.26
CA PRO A 680 4.52 -19.98 -38.28
C PRO A 680 3.98 -20.38 -39.66
N GLU A 681 4.28 -19.58 -40.69
CA GLU A 681 3.87 -19.87 -42.08
C GLU A 681 4.60 -21.10 -42.67
N ASP A 682 5.76 -21.44 -42.12
CA ASP A 682 6.61 -22.57 -42.56
C ASP A 682 6.24 -23.91 -41.92
N ARG A 683 5.28 -23.92 -40.98
CA ARG A 683 4.75 -25.17 -40.43
C ARG A 683 3.92 -25.92 -41.47
N THR A 684 4.05 -27.24 -41.45
CA THR A 684 3.24 -28.14 -42.28
C THR A 684 1.74 -28.03 -41.98
N GLU A 685 1.40 -27.74 -40.73
CA GLU A 685 0.03 -27.58 -40.24
C GLU A 685 -0.35 -26.10 -40.16
N THR A 686 -1.39 -25.72 -40.92
CA THR A 686 -1.91 -24.34 -40.91
C THR A 686 -2.82 -24.10 -39.71
N ILE A 687 -3.08 -22.84 -39.35
CA ILE A 687 -3.98 -22.51 -38.24
C ILE A 687 -5.41 -23.04 -38.47
N GLU A 688 -5.87 -23.11 -39.72
CA GLU A 688 -7.14 -23.73 -40.11
C GLU A 688 -7.17 -25.21 -39.73
N SER A 689 -6.05 -25.93 -39.88
CA SER A 689 -5.95 -27.34 -39.48
C SER A 689 -6.07 -27.51 -37.97
N VAL A 690 -5.54 -26.56 -37.18
CA VAL A 690 -5.70 -26.53 -35.72
C VAL A 690 -7.16 -26.33 -35.35
N VAL A 691 -7.83 -25.35 -35.96
CA VAL A 691 -9.27 -25.07 -35.73
C VAL A 691 -10.12 -26.29 -36.09
N ALA A 692 -9.85 -26.95 -37.23
CA ALA A 692 -10.57 -28.14 -37.65
C ALA A 692 -10.37 -29.34 -36.70
N GLU A 693 -9.17 -29.52 -36.17
CA GLU A 693 -8.86 -30.60 -35.23
C GLU A 693 -9.48 -30.35 -33.85
N ILE A 694 -9.47 -29.11 -33.35
CA ILE A 694 -10.20 -28.75 -32.11
C ILE A 694 -11.70 -28.95 -32.31
N GLN A 695 -12.27 -28.51 -33.45
CA GLN A 695 -13.67 -28.74 -33.79
C GLN A 695 -14.01 -30.24 -33.77
N THR A 696 -13.13 -31.10 -34.29
CA THR A 696 -13.32 -32.55 -34.26
C THR A 696 -13.37 -33.08 -32.82
N ARG A 697 -12.44 -32.65 -31.95
CA ARG A 697 -12.41 -33.06 -30.53
C ARG A 697 -13.63 -32.58 -29.75
N VAL A 698 -14.02 -31.32 -29.93
CA VAL A 698 -15.21 -30.73 -29.28
C VAL A 698 -16.48 -31.43 -29.74
N THR A 699 -16.59 -31.77 -31.02
CA THR A 699 -17.77 -32.49 -31.55
C THR A 699 -17.84 -33.92 -31.03
N ALA A 700 -16.69 -34.59 -30.88
CA ALA A 700 -16.62 -35.97 -30.37
C ALA A 700 -16.84 -36.09 -28.86
N ALA A 701 -16.84 -35.00 -28.10
CA ALA A 701 -16.93 -35.04 -26.65
C ALA A 701 -18.34 -35.31 -26.12
N ASP A 702 -18.48 -36.29 -25.24
CA ASP A 702 -19.76 -36.71 -24.66
C ASP A 702 -20.43 -35.66 -23.74
N SER A 703 -19.65 -34.73 -23.17
CA SER A 703 -20.12 -33.71 -22.22
C SER A 703 -19.66 -32.32 -22.63
N SER A 704 -20.62 -31.39 -22.76
CA SER A 704 -20.34 -29.97 -23.03
C SER A 704 -19.60 -29.29 -21.88
N GLU A 705 -19.92 -29.62 -20.63
CA GLU A 705 -19.28 -29.01 -19.46
C GLU A 705 -17.78 -29.31 -19.41
N ARG A 706 -17.39 -30.55 -19.67
CA ARG A 706 -15.96 -30.94 -19.65
C ARG A 706 -15.15 -30.33 -20.78
N CYS A 707 -15.80 -29.98 -21.90
CA CYS A 707 -15.15 -29.37 -23.06
C CYS A 707 -15.35 -27.86 -23.16
N ARG A 708 -15.92 -27.22 -22.13
CA ARG A 708 -16.20 -25.79 -22.14
C ARG A 708 -14.95 -24.93 -22.45
N PRO A 709 -13.75 -25.20 -21.88
CA PRO A 709 -12.54 -24.48 -22.26
C PRO A 709 -12.18 -24.65 -23.74
N ALA A 710 -12.29 -25.87 -24.27
CA ALA A 710 -12.07 -26.18 -25.68
C ALA A 710 -13.07 -25.46 -26.60
N MET A 711 -14.35 -25.39 -26.20
CA MET A 711 -15.40 -24.68 -26.94
C MET A 711 -15.12 -23.17 -26.99
N ALA A 712 -14.64 -22.58 -25.89
CA ALA A 712 -14.23 -21.18 -25.83
C ALA A 712 -13.01 -20.92 -26.73
N SER A 713 -11.97 -21.74 -26.60
CA SER A 713 -10.77 -21.61 -27.43
C SER A 713 -11.06 -21.79 -28.92
N LEU A 714 -11.92 -22.74 -29.26
CA LEU A 714 -12.40 -22.95 -30.63
C LEU A 714 -13.16 -21.72 -31.14
N GLY A 715 -14.07 -21.17 -30.34
CA GLY A 715 -14.87 -20.02 -30.74
C GLY A 715 -14.03 -18.80 -31.05
N GLU A 716 -13.10 -18.44 -30.17
CA GLU A 716 -12.22 -17.28 -30.37
C GLU A 716 -11.24 -17.48 -31.54
N LEU A 717 -10.64 -18.67 -31.71
CA LEU A 717 -9.78 -18.95 -32.86
C LEU A 717 -10.56 -18.98 -34.18
N TRP A 718 -11.74 -19.61 -34.20
CA TRP A 718 -12.60 -19.67 -35.38
C TRP A 718 -13.06 -18.27 -35.79
N ALA A 719 -13.38 -17.41 -34.84
CA ALA A 719 -13.75 -16.01 -35.11
C ALA A 719 -12.65 -15.26 -35.87
N ARG A 720 -11.38 -15.52 -35.58
CA ARG A 720 -10.24 -14.90 -36.26
C ARG A 720 -9.95 -15.50 -37.63
N VAL A 721 -10.00 -16.83 -37.74
CA VAL A 721 -9.62 -17.56 -38.96
C VAL A 721 -10.75 -17.57 -39.99
N ALA A 722 -11.96 -17.96 -39.57
CA ALA A 722 -13.09 -18.19 -40.47
C ALA A 722 -14.11 -17.04 -40.45
N GLY A 723 -14.15 -16.21 -39.41
CA GLY A 723 -15.02 -15.03 -39.34
C GLY A 723 -14.93 -14.08 -40.54
N PRO A 724 -13.73 -13.75 -41.05
CA PRO A 724 -13.58 -12.91 -42.24
C PRO A 724 -13.54 -13.67 -43.58
N ALA A 725 -13.56 -15.01 -43.56
CA ALA A 725 -13.39 -15.83 -44.76
C ALA A 725 -14.61 -15.80 -45.71
N GLU A 726 -14.38 -16.13 -46.98
CA GLU A 726 -15.44 -16.24 -47.99
C GLU A 726 -16.02 -17.67 -48.05
N GLY A 727 -17.29 -17.80 -48.43
CA GLY A 727 -17.93 -19.09 -48.71
C GLY A 727 -18.66 -19.75 -47.54
N ALA A 728 -18.84 -21.07 -47.62
CA ALA A 728 -19.61 -21.85 -46.64
C ALA A 728 -18.75 -22.22 -45.42
N ARG A 729 -19.21 -21.82 -44.23
CA ARG A 729 -18.41 -21.86 -43.00
C ARG A 729 -19.23 -22.45 -41.84
N PRO A 730 -19.09 -23.74 -41.53
CA PRO A 730 -19.73 -24.35 -40.37
C PRO A 730 -18.88 -24.16 -39.09
N ALA A 731 -19.56 -23.95 -37.97
CA ALA A 731 -18.98 -24.07 -36.63
C ALA A 731 -19.99 -24.78 -35.71
N CYS A 732 -19.50 -25.67 -34.85
CA CYS A 732 -20.34 -26.41 -33.91
C CYS A 732 -19.79 -26.31 -32.50
N ARG A 733 -20.64 -26.12 -31.49
CA ARG A 733 -20.25 -26.08 -30.07
C ARG A 733 -19.14 -25.07 -29.78
N ILE A 734 -19.30 -23.84 -30.23
CA ILE A 734 -18.37 -22.75 -29.94
C ILE A 734 -18.90 -21.85 -28.82
N ILE A 735 -17.99 -21.27 -28.03
CA ILE A 735 -18.30 -20.19 -27.08
C ILE A 735 -17.44 -19.00 -27.48
N VAL A 736 -18.06 -17.83 -27.68
CA VAL A 736 -17.35 -16.63 -28.12
C VAL A 736 -18.05 -15.38 -27.59
N ASP A 737 -17.27 -14.44 -27.06
CA ASP A 737 -17.83 -13.20 -26.51
C ASP A 737 -18.33 -12.27 -27.62
N ARG A 738 -17.53 -12.08 -28.66
CA ARG A 738 -17.89 -11.25 -29.81
C ARG A 738 -17.48 -11.93 -31.10
N LEU A 739 -18.46 -12.34 -31.90
CA LEU A 739 -18.25 -12.93 -33.21
C LEU A 739 -18.63 -11.94 -34.31
N GLU A 740 -17.65 -11.49 -35.09
CA GLU A 740 -17.89 -10.67 -36.27
C GLU A 740 -17.79 -11.52 -37.53
N LEU A 741 -18.91 -11.66 -38.24
CA LEU A 741 -18.96 -12.37 -39.51
C LEU A 741 -18.85 -11.36 -40.64
N ARG A 742 -17.70 -11.37 -41.31
CA ARG A 742 -17.43 -10.57 -42.52
C ARG A 742 -17.32 -11.47 -43.76
N GLY A 743 -17.11 -10.86 -44.91
CA GLY A 743 -17.07 -11.54 -46.21
C GLY A 743 -18.46 -11.91 -46.73
N SER A 744 -18.54 -12.79 -47.73
CA SER A 744 -19.78 -13.31 -48.28
C SER A 744 -19.91 -14.82 -48.11
N GLY A 745 -21.15 -15.34 -48.13
CA GLY A 745 -21.42 -16.77 -48.10
C GLY A 745 -22.27 -17.23 -46.93
N ARG A 746 -22.35 -18.55 -46.74
CA ARG A 746 -23.27 -19.18 -45.78
C ARG A 746 -22.54 -19.62 -44.52
N VAL A 747 -22.88 -19.02 -43.38
CA VAL A 747 -22.38 -19.42 -42.06
C VAL A 747 -23.43 -20.29 -41.37
N THR A 748 -23.02 -21.46 -40.88
CA THR A 748 -23.90 -22.34 -40.09
C THR A 748 -23.30 -22.52 -38.71
N LEU A 749 -24.00 -22.01 -37.70
CA LEU A 749 -23.61 -22.19 -36.30
C LEU A 749 -24.57 -23.20 -35.67
N ASP A 750 -24.01 -24.21 -35.04
CA ASP A 750 -24.75 -25.26 -34.34
C ASP A 750 -24.30 -25.35 -32.88
N GLN A 751 -25.22 -25.37 -31.93
CA GLN A 751 -24.91 -25.44 -30.50
C GLN A 751 -23.92 -24.36 -30.00
N ALA A 752 -23.95 -23.16 -30.59
CA ALA A 752 -23.04 -22.07 -30.22
C ALA A 752 -23.60 -21.20 -29.07
N GLU A 753 -22.74 -20.75 -28.15
CA GLU A 753 -23.04 -19.73 -27.14
C GLU A 753 -22.31 -18.43 -27.51
N ILE A 754 -23.06 -17.38 -27.86
CA ILE A 754 -22.49 -16.13 -28.39
C ILE A 754 -23.10 -14.94 -27.66
N ARG A 755 -22.25 -14.12 -27.03
CA ARG A 755 -22.73 -12.93 -26.34
C ARG A 755 -23.07 -11.79 -27.31
N THR A 756 -22.23 -11.55 -28.32
CA THR A 756 -22.52 -10.56 -29.37
C THR A 756 -22.13 -11.10 -30.74
N LEU A 757 -23.12 -11.22 -31.63
CA LEU A 757 -22.94 -11.66 -33.01
C LEU A 757 -23.17 -10.48 -33.95
N VAL A 758 -22.13 -10.02 -34.65
CA VAL A 758 -22.22 -8.97 -35.67
C VAL A 758 -22.19 -9.62 -37.04
N VAL A 759 -23.19 -9.35 -37.87
CA VAL A 759 -23.26 -9.89 -39.22
C VAL A 759 -23.06 -8.77 -40.22
N GLY A 760 -21.97 -8.88 -40.98
CA GLY A 760 -21.64 -7.97 -42.07
C GLY A 760 -22.38 -8.31 -43.38
N PRO A 761 -22.32 -7.39 -44.36
CA PRO A 761 -23.06 -7.51 -45.61
C PRO A 761 -22.62 -8.73 -46.44
N GLY A 762 -23.59 -9.45 -47.02
CA GLY A 762 -23.34 -10.62 -47.88
C GLY A 762 -23.24 -11.96 -47.16
N VAL A 763 -23.34 -11.97 -45.82
CA VAL A 763 -23.38 -13.20 -45.01
C VAL A 763 -24.82 -13.69 -44.84
N THR A 764 -25.04 -14.98 -45.06
CA THR A 764 -26.29 -15.68 -44.73
C THR A 764 -26.06 -16.63 -43.55
N LEU A 765 -26.84 -16.48 -42.49
CA LEU A 765 -26.61 -17.11 -41.20
C LEU A 765 -27.71 -18.13 -40.88
N ARG A 766 -27.31 -19.36 -40.56
CA ARG A 766 -28.19 -20.40 -40.01
C ARG A 766 -27.77 -20.72 -38.58
N LEU A 767 -28.67 -20.53 -37.63
CA LEU A 767 -28.49 -20.89 -36.22
C LEU A 767 -29.29 -22.16 -35.90
N THR A 768 -28.64 -23.18 -35.37
CA THR A 768 -29.27 -24.42 -34.89
C THR A 768 -28.92 -24.63 -33.42
N SER A 769 -29.90 -24.73 -32.54
CA SER A 769 -29.69 -24.96 -31.10
C SER A 769 -28.68 -24.01 -30.43
N CYS A 770 -28.61 -22.75 -30.90
CA CYS A 770 -27.66 -21.75 -30.42
C CYS A 770 -28.28 -20.89 -29.31
N GLN A 771 -27.44 -20.21 -28.54
CA GLN A 771 -27.83 -19.13 -27.66
C GLN A 771 -27.06 -17.87 -28.08
N VAL A 772 -27.77 -16.87 -28.63
CA VAL A 772 -27.20 -15.58 -29.00
C VAL A 772 -27.82 -14.49 -28.12
N ASP A 773 -27.03 -13.87 -27.25
CA ASP A 773 -27.55 -12.84 -26.35
C ASP A 773 -27.91 -11.56 -27.14
N GLN A 774 -27.04 -11.13 -28.05
CA GLN A 774 -27.27 -9.99 -28.94
C GLN A 774 -26.83 -10.28 -30.37
N LEU A 775 -27.73 -10.06 -31.34
CA LEU A 775 -27.46 -10.10 -32.77
C LEU A 775 -27.48 -8.66 -33.31
N ASP A 776 -26.41 -8.25 -33.96
CA ASP A 776 -26.24 -6.94 -34.60
C ASP A 776 -26.28 -7.09 -36.13
N LEU A 777 -27.36 -6.56 -36.72
CA LEU A 777 -27.60 -6.45 -38.15
C LEU A 777 -27.57 -4.98 -38.61
N SER A 778 -26.96 -4.07 -37.85
CA SER A 778 -26.90 -2.65 -38.21
C SER A 778 -26.19 -2.40 -39.56
N GLU A 779 -25.30 -3.29 -39.99
CA GLU A 779 -24.58 -3.17 -41.27
C GLU A 779 -25.23 -3.97 -42.42
N THR A 780 -26.32 -4.70 -42.17
CA THR A 780 -26.86 -5.69 -43.11
C THR A 780 -28.38 -5.60 -43.27
N SER A 781 -28.91 -6.07 -44.40
CA SER A 781 -30.35 -6.22 -44.60
C SER A 781 -30.92 -7.42 -43.82
N GLY A 782 -32.19 -7.36 -43.41
CA GLY A 782 -32.86 -8.40 -42.62
C GLY A 782 -32.84 -9.83 -43.19
N ASP A 783 -32.55 -9.98 -44.49
CA ASP A 783 -32.41 -11.27 -45.19
C ASP A 783 -31.18 -12.09 -44.76
N ALA A 784 -30.35 -11.57 -43.85
CA ALA A 784 -29.17 -12.27 -43.34
C ALA A 784 -29.50 -13.55 -42.57
N LEU A 785 -30.69 -13.68 -41.98
CA LEU A 785 -31.08 -14.86 -41.18
C LEU A 785 -31.86 -15.89 -42.02
N LEU A 786 -31.44 -17.15 -41.95
CA LEU A 786 -32.12 -18.26 -42.59
C LEU A 786 -33.12 -18.93 -41.64
N HIS A 787 -34.34 -19.17 -42.11
CA HIS A 787 -35.38 -19.92 -41.39
C HIS A 787 -35.69 -19.36 -39.99
N ASP A 788 -35.84 -20.25 -39.00
CA ASP A 788 -36.18 -19.97 -37.61
C ASP A 788 -34.99 -19.50 -36.76
N SER A 789 -33.89 -19.07 -37.37
CA SER A 789 -32.66 -18.69 -36.64
C SER A 789 -32.89 -17.58 -35.61
N TYR A 790 -33.85 -16.69 -35.84
CA TYR A 790 -34.21 -15.62 -34.89
C TYR A 790 -34.72 -16.16 -33.54
N LYS A 791 -35.24 -17.39 -33.47
CA LYS A 791 -35.71 -18.00 -32.21
C LYS A 791 -34.58 -18.24 -31.20
N GLN A 792 -33.33 -18.24 -31.67
CA GLN A 792 -32.12 -18.45 -30.87
C GLN A 792 -31.51 -17.12 -30.35
N VAL A 793 -32.15 -15.98 -30.64
CA VAL A 793 -31.62 -14.63 -30.38
C VAL A 793 -32.42 -13.95 -29.27
N SER A 794 -31.72 -13.42 -28.25
CA SER A 794 -32.35 -12.73 -27.12
C SER A 794 -32.54 -11.23 -27.35
N GLN A 795 -31.64 -10.59 -28.12
CA GLN A 795 -31.72 -9.17 -28.49
C GLN A 795 -31.29 -8.97 -29.94
N LEU A 796 -31.98 -8.09 -30.67
CA LEU A 796 -31.70 -7.74 -32.06
C LEU A 796 -31.44 -6.23 -32.17
N LEU A 797 -30.25 -5.88 -32.64
CA LEU A 797 -29.87 -4.52 -33.03
C LEU A 797 -29.96 -4.39 -34.55
N THR A 798 -30.70 -3.39 -35.01
CA THR A 798 -30.78 -2.97 -36.42
C THR A 798 -30.33 -1.52 -36.53
N GLN A 799 -30.24 -0.98 -37.75
CA GLN A 799 -29.88 0.44 -37.97
C GLN A 799 -30.72 1.43 -37.16
N ASN A 800 -31.98 1.08 -36.88
CA ASN A 800 -32.96 2.00 -36.33
C ASN A 800 -33.35 1.70 -34.87
N GLU A 801 -33.11 0.49 -34.38
CA GLU A 801 -33.70 0.03 -33.12
C GLU A 801 -32.94 -1.16 -32.51
N LEU A 802 -32.81 -1.17 -31.18
CA LEU A 802 -32.48 -2.34 -30.37
C LEU A 802 -33.77 -2.90 -29.75
N THR A 803 -34.10 -4.16 -30.01
CA THR A 803 -35.30 -4.80 -29.46
C THR A 803 -35.00 -6.14 -28.81
N SER A 804 -35.73 -6.48 -27.76
CA SER A 804 -35.71 -7.79 -27.10
C SER A 804 -37.05 -8.52 -27.21
N SER A 805 -38.00 -7.99 -27.99
CA SER A 805 -39.33 -8.59 -28.16
C SER A 805 -39.32 -9.54 -29.37
N PRO A 806 -39.65 -10.84 -29.20
CA PRO A 806 -39.68 -11.80 -30.31
C PRO A 806 -40.60 -11.37 -31.46
N ARG A 807 -41.74 -10.73 -31.13
CA ARG A 807 -42.66 -10.17 -32.11
C ARG A 807 -42.00 -9.05 -32.91
N ARG A 808 -41.38 -8.09 -32.22
CA ARG A 808 -40.70 -6.97 -32.87
C ARG A 808 -39.51 -7.42 -33.70
N MET A 809 -38.78 -8.44 -33.25
CA MET A 809 -37.73 -9.07 -34.04
C MET A 809 -38.28 -9.67 -35.34
N ARG A 810 -39.38 -10.42 -35.28
CA ARG A 810 -40.04 -10.97 -36.49
C ARG A 810 -40.44 -9.87 -37.46
N GLU A 811 -41.05 -8.78 -36.96
CA GLU A 811 -41.42 -7.61 -37.76
C GLU A 811 -40.21 -6.98 -38.44
N LEU A 812 -39.13 -6.74 -37.70
CA LEU A 812 -37.90 -6.14 -38.23
C LEU A 812 -37.18 -7.05 -39.25
N LEU A 813 -37.33 -8.36 -39.11
CA LEU A 813 -36.77 -9.37 -40.03
C LEU A 813 -37.70 -9.68 -41.20
N GLY A 814 -38.88 -9.05 -41.30
CA GLY A 814 -39.85 -9.33 -42.37
C GLY A 814 -40.43 -10.75 -42.34
N VAL A 815 -40.36 -11.44 -41.20
CA VAL A 815 -40.91 -12.79 -41.03
C VAL A 815 -42.42 -12.67 -40.86
N PRO A 816 -43.24 -13.32 -41.71
CA PRO A 816 -44.70 -13.23 -41.62
C PRO A 816 -45.19 -13.68 -40.24
N GLU A 817 -46.15 -12.95 -39.67
CA GLU A 817 -46.79 -13.33 -38.41
C GLU A 817 -47.45 -14.70 -38.57
N GLU A 818 -46.91 -15.73 -37.91
CA GLU A 818 -47.64 -16.97 -37.68
C GLU A 818 -48.89 -16.62 -36.86
N PRO A 819 -50.08 -17.15 -37.21
CA PRO A 819 -51.27 -16.96 -36.39
C PRO A 819 -50.97 -17.51 -34.99
N VAL A 820 -50.78 -16.61 -34.03
CA VAL A 820 -50.49 -16.98 -32.65
C VAL A 820 -51.77 -17.59 -32.09
N ASP A 821 -51.74 -18.91 -31.85
CA ASP A 821 -52.80 -19.60 -31.14
C ASP A 821 -52.97 -18.97 -29.76
N GLU A 822 -54.20 -18.59 -29.40
CA GLU A 822 -54.49 -18.03 -28.07
C GLU A 822 -54.05 -18.98 -26.95
N SER A 823 -54.05 -20.29 -27.21
CA SER A 823 -53.55 -21.29 -26.27
C SER A 823 -52.06 -21.10 -25.95
N ALA A 824 -51.24 -20.67 -26.92
CA ALA A 824 -49.81 -20.44 -26.74
C ALA A 824 -49.53 -19.18 -25.92
N ILE A 825 -50.36 -18.13 -26.08
CA ILE A 825 -50.28 -16.90 -25.28
C ILE A 825 -50.58 -17.22 -23.81
N GLU A 826 -51.63 -18.00 -23.56
CA GLU A 826 -51.99 -18.40 -22.20
C GLU A 826 -50.92 -19.29 -21.57
N ALA A 827 -50.36 -20.24 -22.32
CA ALA A 827 -49.27 -21.10 -21.87
C ALA A 827 -48.02 -20.27 -21.50
N PHE A 828 -47.66 -19.29 -22.33
CA PHE A 828 -46.54 -18.40 -22.08
C PHE A 828 -46.69 -17.62 -20.77
N PHE A 829 -47.84 -16.95 -20.58
CA PHE A 829 -48.07 -16.21 -19.34
C PHE A 829 -48.15 -17.13 -18.11
N LYS A 830 -48.73 -18.33 -18.26
CA LYS A 830 -48.76 -19.35 -17.19
C LYS A 830 -47.35 -19.74 -16.77
N GLU A 831 -46.48 -20.06 -17.73
CA GLU A 831 -45.09 -20.44 -17.49
C GLU A 831 -44.30 -19.31 -16.81
N LYS A 832 -44.41 -18.07 -17.29
CA LYS A 832 -43.68 -16.93 -16.71
C LYS A 832 -44.14 -16.60 -15.29
N ILE A 833 -45.44 -16.74 -14.99
CA ILE A 833 -45.96 -16.58 -13.63
C ILE A 833 -45.44 -17.70 -12.73
N ALA A 834 -45.48 -18.96 -13.17
CA ALA A 834 -45.01 -20.11 -12.39
C ALA A 834 -43.50 -20.01 -12.06
N ASN A 835 -42.70 -19.52 -13.00
CA ASN A 835 -41.25 -19.38 -12.85
C ASN A 835 -40.82 -18.06 -12.17
N ALA A 836 -41.75 -17.17 -11.82
CA ALA A 836 -41.43 -15.91 -11.16
C ALA A 836 -41.00 -16.16 -9.71
N ARG A 837 -39.69 -16.03 -9.44
CA ARG A 837 -39.10 -16.19 -8.09
C ARG A 837 -39.54 -15.10 -7.08
N ALA A 838 -40.18 -14.03 -7.54
CA ALA A 838 -40.60 -12.90 -6.71
C ALA A 838 -42.10 -12.62 -6.90
N SER A 839 -42.72 -12.00 -5.90
CA SER A 839 -44.14 -11.65 -5.95
C SER A 839 -44.44 -10.67 -7.09
N ILE A 840 -45.39 -11.02 -7.95
CA ILE A 840 -45.83 -10.22 -9.09
C ILE A 840 -46.73 -9.10 -8.57
N VAL A 841 -46.28 -7.84 -8.63
CA VAL A 841 -47.03 -6.67 -8.17
C VAL A 841 -47.46 -5.82 -9.36
N VAL A 842 -48.76 -5.65 -9.53
CA VAL A 842 -49.39 -4.95 -10.66
C VAL A 842 -50.18 -3.73 -10.19
N ASN A 843 -50.30 -2.70 -11.03
CA ASN A 843 -51.18 -1.56 -10.73
C ASN A 843 -52.66 -1.97 -10.82
N GLU A 844 -53.50 -1.47 -9.91
CA GLU A 844 -54.93 -1.80 -9.84
C GLU A 844 -55.71 -1.41 -11.11
N ARG A 845 -55.34 -0.27 -11.73
CA ARG A 845 -56.04 0.24 -12.92
C ARG A 845 -55.58 -0.42 -14.21
N ASP A 846 -54.28 -0.60 -14.39
CA ASP A 846 -53.72 -0.88 -15.70
C ASP A 846 -53.12 -2.28 -15.85
N PHE A 847 -52.75 -2.94 -14.74
CA PHE A 847 -52.08 -4.24 -14.60
C PHE A 847 -50.56 -4.38 -14.94
N PRO A 848 -49.80 -3.35 -15.38
CA PRO A 848 -48.34 -3.38 -15.29
C PRO A 848 -47.80 -2.33 -14.29
N PRO A 849 -46.70 -2.61 -13.57
CA PRO A 849 -45.85 -1.56 -13.02
C PRO A 849 -45.00 -0.98 -14.15
N ASP A 850 -45.03 0.33 -14.36
CA ASP A 850 -44.32 0.96 -15.49
C ASP A 850 -42.79 0.91 -15.39
N GLU A 851 -42.24 0.49 -14.24
CA GLU A 851 -40.80 0.60 -13.94
C GLU A 851 -40.09 -0.73 -13.57
N ASP A 852 -40.80 -1.86 -13.43
CA ASP A 852 -40.15 -3.12 -13.07
C ASP A 852 -39.63 -3.88 -14.31
N VAL A 853 -38.33 -3.76 -14.56
CA VAL A 853 -37.60 -4.43 -15.67
C VAL A 853 -37.86 -5.94 -15.69
N ARG A 854 -38.13 -6.56 -14.53
CA ARG A 854 -38.37 -8.01 -14.41
C ARG A 854 -39.71 -8.46 -15.00
N MET A 855 -40.65 -7.53 -15.24
CA MET A 855 -41.99 -7.83 -15.76
C MET A 855 -42.20 -7.39 -17.22
N ARG A 856 -41.12 -7.14 -17.98
CA ARG A 856 -41.19 -6.81 -19.41
C ARG A 856 -41.93 -7.86 -20.26
N TRP A 857 -41.90 -9.12 -19.85
CA TRP A 857 -42.60 -10.23 -20.51
C TRP A 857 -44.13 -10.05 -20.56
N THR A 858 -44.72 -9.24 -19.67
CA THR A 858 -46.17 -8.92 -19.69
C THR A 858 -46.60 -8.12 -20.94
N ARG A 859 -45.65 -7.53 -21.67
CA ARG A 859 -45.92 -6.74 -22.89
C ARG A 859 -45.72 -7.54 -24.17
N GLU A 860 -45.25 -8.78 -24.09
CA GLU A 860 -44.81 -9.58 -25.24
C GLU A 860 -45.92 -9.84 -26.27
N TYR A 861 -47.13 -10.17 -25.81
CA TYR A 861 -48.32 -10.35 -26.65
C TYR A 861 -49.27 -9.15 -26.63
N GLY A 862 -48.76 -7.99 -26.21
CA GLY A 862 -49.55 -6.79 -26.00
C GLY A 862 -50.24 -6.74 -24.62
N ILE A 863 -50.35 -5.53 -24.09
CA ILE A 863 -50.85 -5.31 -22.73
C ILE A 863 -52.31 -5.74 -22.55
N GLU A 864 -53.10 -5.69 -23.62
CA GLU A 864 -54.50 -6.11 -23.62
C GLU A 864 -54.63 -7.61 -23.36
N LYS A 865 -53.80 -8.43 -24.03
CA LYS A 865 -53.78 -9.89 -23.85
C LYS A 865 -53.31 -10.29 -22.44
N TRP A 866 -52.30 -9.61 -21.89
CA TRP A 866 -51.91 -9.80 -20.49
C TRP A 866 -53.05 -9.47 -19.52
N ARG A 867 -53.71 -8.34 -19.73
CA ARG A 867 -54.83 -7.90 -18.90
C ARG A 867 -56.00 -8.89 -18.97
N ASP A 868 -56.31 -9.39 -20.16
CA ASP A 868 -57.38 -10.36 -20.36
C ASP A 868 -57.03 -11.70 -19.72
N TYR A 869 -55.76 -12.14 -19.84
CA TYR A 869 -55.25 -13.33 -19.18
C TYR A 869 -55.37 -13.22 -17.64
N VAL A 870 -54.88 -12.14 -17.03
CA VAL A 870 -54.98 -11.94 -15.57
C VAL A 870 -56.44 -11.88 -15.13
N LYS A 871 -57.30 -11.17 -15.85
CA LYS A 871 -58.73 -11.10 -15.54
C LYS A 871 -59.38 -12.49 -15.59
N LYS A 872 -59.05 -13.29 -16.62
CA LYS A 872 -59.51 -14.67 -16.77
C LYS A 872 -59.05 -15.52 -15.60
N MET A 873 -57.74 -15.56 -15.30
CA MET A 873 -57.18 -16.36 -14.22
C MET A 873 -57.71 -16.00 -12.84
N VAL A 874 -58.00 -14.71 -12.58
CA VAL A 874 -58.60 -14.29 -11.31
C VAL A 874 -60.08 -14.65 -11.26
N LYS A 875 -60.82 -14.49 -12.36
CA LYS A 875 -62.22 -14.92 -12.46
C LYS A 875 -62.35 -16.43 -12.24
N ASP A 876 -61.39 -17.21 -12.74
CA ASP A 876 -61.34 -18.66 -12.62
C ASP A 876 -60.77 -19.13 -11.25
N GLY A 877 -60.43 -18.19 -10.35
CA GLY A 877 -59.91 -18.51 -9.01
C GLY A 877 -58.49 -19.06 -8.99
N LYS A 878 -57.75 -18.99 -10.10
CA LYS A 878 -56.36 -19.44 -10.23
C LYS A 878 -55.34 -18.41 -9.72
N LEU A 879 -55.74 -17.14 -9.69
CA LEU A 879 -54.94 -16.04 -9.11
C LEU A 879 -55.75 -15.29 -8.05
N ILE A 880 -55.15 -15.05 -6.88
CA ILE A 880 -55.68 -14.18 -5.83
C ILE A 880 -55.02 -12.81 -5.94
N ARG A 881 -55.83 -11.78 -5.70
CA ARG A 881 -55.44 -10.36 -5.73
C ARG A 881 -55.33 -9.86 -4.28
N GLU A 882 -54.12 -9.58 -3.81
CA GLU A 882 -53.86 -9.05 -2.45
C GLU A 882 -53.46 -7.56 -2.55
N PRO A 883 -54.11 -6.62 -1.84
CA PRO A 883 -53.72 -5.21 -1.87
C PRO A 883 -52.34 -5.01 -1.20
N VAL A 884 -51.49 -4.18 -1.80
CA VAL A 884 -50.16 -3.83 -1.27
C VAL A 884 -50.13 -2.38 -0.86
N ASN A 885 -49.80 -2.10 0.40
CA ASN A 885 -49.53 -0.75 0.87
C ASN A 885 -48.20 -0.26 0.27
N ALA A 886 -48.28 0.56 -0.77
CA ALA A 886 -47.14 1.23 -1.39
C ALA A 886 -47.44 2.72 -1.57
N ALA A 887 -46.41 3.57 -1.48
CA ALA A 887 -46.55 4.97 -1.84
C ALA A 887 -46.79 5.10 -3.36
N GLY A 888 -47.90 5.70 -3.76
CA GLY A 888 -48.28 5.88 -5.18
C GLY A 888 -49.65 5.29 -5.53
N PRO A 889 -49.89 4.98 -6.83
CA PRO A 889 -51.13 4.34 -7.28
C PRO A 889 -51.36 3.02 -6.54
N SER A 890 -52.63 2.64 -6.34
CA SER A 890 -52.99 1.39 -5.68
C SER A 890 -52.43 0.18 -6.47
N LYS A 891 -51.74 -0.72 -5.76
CA LYS A 891 -51.05 -1.89 -6.33
C LYS A 891 -51.54 -3.17 -5.71
N TRP A 892 -51.66 -4.19 -6.52
CA TRP A 892 -52.13 -5.51 -6.14
C TRP A 892 -51.01 -6.52 -6.36
N ARG A 893 -50.78 -7.39 -5.39
CA ARG A 893 -49.92 -8.56 -5.51
C ARG A 893 -50.77 -9.71 -6.05
N LEU A 894 -50.31 -10.31 -7.15
CA LEU A 894 -50.91 -11.52 -7.70
C LEU A 894 -50.24 -12.73 -7.04
N ARG A 895 -51.06 -13.64 -6.51
CA ARG A 895 -50.62 -14.88 -5.88
C ARG A 895 -51.30 -16.07 -6.55
N THR A 896 -50.53 -17.09 -6.91
CA THR A 896 -51.06 -18.34 -7.46
C THR A 896 -51.80 -19.13 -6.37
N THR A 897 -52.89 -19.81 -6.76
CA THR A 897 -53.61 -20.76 -5.89
C THR A 897 -53.19 -22.19 -6.20
N GLU A 898 -53.64 -23.15 -5.38
CA GLU A 898 -53.38 -24.58 -5.61
C GLU A 898 -53.95 -25.07 -6.96
N SER A 899 -54.98 -24.41 -7.49
CA SER A 899 -55.60 -24.72 -8.78
C SER A 899 -54.98 -23.98 -9.98
N PHE A 900 -53.83 -23.29 -9.80
CA PHE A 900 -53.17 -22.59 -10.88
C PHE A 900 -52.58 -23.55 -11.93
N ASP A 901 -52.08 -24.70 -11.47
CA ASP A 901 -51.44 -25.70 -12.32
C ASP A 901 -52.44 -26.67 -12.97
N ASP A 902 -53.61 -26.88 -12.35
CA ASP A 902 -54.80 -27.54 -12.94
C ASP A 902 -55.32 -26.79 -14.18
#